data_AF-A0A6H2DTP6-F1
#
_entry.id   AF-A0A6H2DTP6-F1
#
_cell.length_a   1.000
_cell.length_b   1.000
_cell.length_c   1.000
_cell.angle_alpha   90.00
_cell.angle_beta   90.00
_cell.angle_gamma   90.00
#
_symmetry.space_group_name_H-M   'P 1'
#
loop_
_entity.id
_entity.type
_entity.pdbx_description
1 polymer ?
#
loop_
_entity_poly.entity_id
_entity_poly.type
_entity_poly.pdbx_seq_one_letter_code
_entity_poly.pdbx_strand_id
1 'polypeptide(L)'
;MKKLKKFLKLFITAGIFVSPVFYLFASSTSIIKQFKNNNEEFASLNFSSEKFAINNWNFSVKNTIDEDLKQYINEANKSIELKIYLDIYRETGNLEQRINTLVNKIKYEFKNSNINWKVETSKMLPIAWFYFDNVEQASNFVKTIDKLDYVSRIVFYKKNAMVSNWYPQYIGSELNCDLYPGKCVETGELHSVSALLRGNYNSETKVETTDKTIKKEEYFERTQIDNQSIFTDINFTKKKQQEVENNSKISNVGVLEYYYGTINNFHTFFKKPKIFDTSKELSIDDHGLLVSSIIGGNKGIGKKAQVFYSYFTSKNSTWQRSLEWLVLDNNVRIINHSYGSAESYPIDYNDKSFFIDYIARRYGVVNVFSSGNGYDKTEGQWIDERKLSSNSIVVGATEPRENRNKPIQITPFSNRTLHPKFPNLPKPLVVAPGEIKFQGGAKRGTSYSAPIVTASLANLLKLFPNLDNDEFRVPISMVILAASSQLPKNYNLSNLNSNGFDHTYGAGLIDFEKMVEAAKNVQTFSISEKNVNKDLFNINNIWLNKNDEINVSIAWLFNAGILKRSEPEFTDEDINFLLDSKKSTKSDSTDKKIELLELKKKKWRSTHIDNTRLTQSATLKKQNDNWFSDLDMYLEKWENGSWKEVKKSVATKTNVELIKFKITQPGTYRIRIRQYSSVLFENSVKDIGAITYTIKRG
;
A
#
# COMPACT_ATOMS: atom_id res chain seq x y z
N MET A 1 -22.52 32.91 46.38
CA MET A 1 -23.87 32.84 45.76
C MET A 1 -24.27 34.20 45.20
N LYS A 2 -24.01 34.41 43.91
CA LYS A 2 -24.65 35.37 42.98
C LYS A 2 -23.94 35.21 41.63
N LYS A 3 -24.73 35.23 40.55
CA LYS A 3 -24.37 35.17 39.11
C LYS A 3 -24.32 33.78 38.46
N LEU A 4 -25.50 33.25 38.12
CA LEU A 4 -25.68 32.39 36.94
C LEU A 4 -27.15 32.37 36.47
N LYS A 5 -27.67 33.49 35.94
CA LYS A 5 -28.94 33.53 35.19
C LYS A 5 -28.92 34.67 34.16
N LYS A 6 -28.31 34.42 33.00
CA LYS A 6 -28.49 35.18 31.76
C LYS A 6 -27.78 34.44 30.62
N PHE A 7 -28.40 33.42 30.04
CA PHE A 7 -28.11 32.93 28.68
C PHE A 7 -29.13 31.85 28.24
N LEU A 8 -30.43 32.15 28.37
CA LEU A 8 -31.47 31.29 27.78
C LEU A 8 -32.67 32.16 27.40
N LYS A 9 -32.55 32.85 26.25
CA LYS A 9 -33.65 33.45 25.47
C LYS A 9 -33.08 34.07 24.20
N LEU A 10 -32.85 33.25 23.18
CA LEU A 10 -32.97 33.64 21.78
C LEU A 10 -33.12 32.37 20.95
N PHE A 11 -33.98 32.42 19.93
CA PHE A 11 -34.37 31.36 18.98
C PHE A 11 -35.58 30.50 19.35
N ILE A 12 -36.76 31.14 19.31
CA ILE A 12 -37.98 30.55 18.71
C ILE A 12 -38.47 31.58 17.70
N THR A 13 -38.27 31.32 16.40
CA THR A 13 -39.16 31.70 15.28
C THR A 13 -38.54 31.31 13.93
N ALA A 14 -38.83 30.09 13.48
CA ALA A 14 -39.06 29.75 12.07
C ALA A 14 -39.45 28.26 12.03
N GLY A 15 -40.74 28.00 11.86
CA GLY A 15 -41.26 26.66 11.70
C GLY A 15 -40.85 26.06 10.37
N ILE A 16 -40.16 24.93 10.43
CA ILE A 16 -40.13 23.93 9.35
C ILE A 16 -40.56 22.62 10.00
N PHE A 17 -41.69 22.10 9.54
CA PHE A 17 -42.18 20.76 9.87
C PHE A 17 -41.12 19.73 9.46
N VAL A 18 -40.51 19.07 10.43
CA VAL A 18 -39.75 17.83 10.21
C VAL A 18 -40.56 16.70 10.81
N SER A 19 -41.03 15.81 9.94
CA SER A 19 -41.72 14.56 10.28
C SER A 19 -40.85 13.71 11.22
N PRO A 20 -41.41 13.03 12.24
CA PRO A 20 -40.63 12.22 13.16
C PRO A 20 -40.30 10.87 12.52
N VAL A 21 -39.23 10.82 11.73
CA VAL A 21 -38.49 9.57 11.50
C VAL A 21 -37.38 9.49 12.55
N PHE A 22 -37.79 9.38 13.81
CA PHE A 22 -36.92 8.93 14.90
C PHE A 22 -36.92 7.39 14.90
N TYR A 23 -36.26 6.81 13.91
CA TYR A 23 -35.86 5.40 13.94
C TYR A 23 -34.41 5.32 14.45
N LEU A 24 -34.28 4.94 15.73
CA LEU A 24 -33.20 4.12 16.30
C LEU A 24 -31.75 4.40 15.86
N PHE A 25 -31.16 5.50 16.34
CA PHE A 25 -29.68 5.70 16.38
C PHE A 25 -29.06 5.26 17.73
N ALA A 26 -29.60 4.23 18.36
CA ALA A 26 -29.13 3.71 19.64
C ALA A 26 -28.95 2.19 19.60
N SER A 27 -27.89 1.69 18.96
CA SER A 27 -27.42 0.30 19.21
C SER A 27 -26.00 -0.08 18.75
N SER A 28 -25.20 0.79 18.11
CA SER A 28 -23.82 0.40 17.72
C SER A 28 -22.70 0.93 18.64
N THR A 29 -22.93 2.04 19.37
CA THR A 29 -21.93 2.63 20.28
C THR A 29 -21.95 2.02 21.69
N SER A 30 -23.04 1.36 22.09
CA SER A 30 -23.17 0.73 23.41
C SER A 30 -22.44 -0.61 23.53
N ILE A 31 -22.29 -1.36 22.43
CA ILE A 31 -21.68 -2.71 22.45
C ILE A 31 -20.14 -2.64 22.54
N ILE A 32 -19.50 -1.58 22.00
CA ILE A 32 -18.03 -1.41 22.10
C ILE A 32 -17.59 -0.96 23.51
N LYS A 33 -18.48 -0.29 24.26
CA LYS A 33 -18.17 0.29 25.58
C LYS A 33 -18.07 -0.73 26.73
N GLN A 34 -18.46 -1.99 26.53
CA GLN A 34 -18.67 -2.93 27.64
C GLN A 34 -17.51 -3.87 27.96
N PHE A 35 -16.37 -3.78 27.26
CA PHE A 35 -15.24 -4.68 27.49
C PHE A 35 -14.05 -3.96 28.12
N LYS A 36 -13.67 -4.37 29.34
CA LYS A 36 -12.44 -3.93 30.01
C LYS A 36 -11.25 -4.44 29.17
N ASN A 37 -10.69 -3.55 28.37
CA ASN A 37 -9.74 -3.86 27.31
C ASN A 37 -8.31 -3.56 27.78
N ASN A 38 -7.45 -4.58 27.87
CA ASN A 38 -6.02 -4.43 28.16
C ASN A 38 -5.35 -3.37 27.28
N ASN A 39 -5.80 -3.22 26.02
CA ASN A 39 -5.28 -2.23 25.09
C ASN A 39 -5.59 -0.79 25.52
N GLU A 40 -6.84 -0.50 25.95
CA GLU A 40 -7.24 0.83 26.43
C GLU A 40 -6.64 1.14 27.80
N GLU A 41 -6.63 0.14 28.69
CA GLU A 41 -6.00 0.28 30.00
C GLU A 41 -4.51 0.60 29.86
N PHE A 42 -3.79 -0.13 29.00
CA PHE A 42 -2.39 0.15 28.73
C PHE A 42 -2.17 1.50 28.04
N ALA A 43 -3.05 1.90 27.11
CA ALA A 43 -3.00 3.22 26.45
C ALA A 43 -3.15 4.39 27.44
N SER A 44 -3.84 4.17 28.56
CA SER A 44 -4.04 5.18 29.60
C SER A 44 -2.81 5.36 30.51
N LEU A 45 -1.84 4.44 30.45
CA LEU A 45 -0.60 4.55 31.22
C LEU A 45 0.31 5.62 30.61
N ASN A 46 0.71 6.58 31.43
CA ASN A 46 1.69 7.58 31.03
C ASN A 46 3.11 7.06 31.29
N PHE A 47 3.85 6.80 30.22
CA PHE A 47 5.28 6.52 30.29
C PHE A 47 6.02 7.81 29.98
N SER A 48 6.73 8.38 30.96
CA SER A 48 7.58 9.57 30.77
C SER A 48 8.83 9.33 29.89
N SER A 49 8.89 8.19 29.20
CA SER A 49 10.03 7.80 28.38
C SER A 49 9.97 8.45 27.01
N GLU A 50 11.09 9.05 26.61
CA GLU A 50 11.29 9.54 25.24
C GLU A 50 11.42 8.42 24.20
N LYS A 51 11.67 7.17 24.62
CA LYS A 51 11.72 6.00 23.73
C LYS A 51 10.34 5.45 23.41
N PHE A 52 9.34 5.77 24.23
CA PHE A 52 7.99 5.21 24.12
C PHE A 52 7.11 6.04 23.20
N ALA A 53 6.45 5.38 22.25
CA ALA A 53 5.49 5.99 21.34
C ALA A 53 4.22 5.16 21.26
N ILE A 54 3.07 5.83 21.18
CA ILE A 54 1.78 5.20 20.92
C ILE A 54 1.39 5.46 19.47
N ASN A 55 1.17 4.40 18.72
CA ASN A 55 0.68 4.47 17.35
C ASN A 55 -0.70 3.82 17.26
N ASN A 56 -1.65 4.50 16.63
CA ASN A 56 -2.96 3.91 16.35
C ASN A 56 -2.82 2.80 15.28
N TRP A 57 -3.41 1.65 15.56
CA TRP A 57 -3.58 0.53 14.66
C TRP A 57 -5.07 0.31 14.44
N ASN A 58 -5.59 0.98 13.42
CA ASN A 58 -6.97 0.87 13.02
C ASN A 58 -7.15 -0.42 12.23
N PHE A 59 -8.18 -1.20 12.58
CA PHE A 59 -8.50 -2.43 11.88
C PHE A 59 -10.02 -2.55 11.71
N SER A 60 -10.45 -2.87 10.50
CA SER A 60 -11.87 -2.98 10.19
C SER A 60 -12.44 -4.31 10.69
N VAL A 61 -13.67 -4.24 11.17
CA VAL A 61 -14.46 -5.35 11.67
C VAL A 61 -15.81 -5.32 10.93
N LYS A 62 -16.29 -6.47 10.44
CA LYS A 62 -17.61 -6.59 9.78
C LYS A 62 -18.73 -6.26 10.77
N ASN A 63 -19.85 -5.70 10.28
CA ASN A 63 -21.01 -5.37 11.13
C ASN A 63 -21.93 -6.57 11.44
N THR A 64 -21.52 -7.80 11.09
CA THR A 64 -22.29 -9.01 11.40
C THR A 64 -21.94 -9.51 12.79
N ILE A 65 -22.95 -9.64 13.65
CA ILE A 65 -22.87 -10.21 15.01
C ILE A 65 -22.59 -11.72 14.90
N ASP A 66 -21.41 -12.12 14.39
CA ASP A 66 -20.95 -13.50 14.49
C ASP A 66 -20.17 -13.65 15.80
N GLU A 67 -20.43 -14.70 16.56
CA GLU A 67 -19.76 -14.95 17.85
C GLU A 67 -18.23 -15.08 17.67
N ASP A 68 -17.79 -15.64 16.55
CA ASP A 68 -16.40 -15.73 16.13
C ASP A 68 -15.72 -14.36 15.97
N LEU A 69 -16.49 -13.34 15.57
CA LEU A 69 -15.98 -11.97 15.37
C LEU A 69 -15.83 -11.23 16.70
N LYS A 70 -16.78 -11.44 17.62
CA LYS A 70 -16.64 -10.96 19.01
C LYS A 70 -15.45 -11.63 19.68
N GLN A 71 -15.28 -12.94 19.48
CA GLN A 71 -14.11 -13.67 19.95
C GLN A 71 -12.82 -13.11 19.32
N TYR A 72 -12.82 -12.82 18.02
CA TYR A 72 -11.66 -12.26 17.33
C TYR A 72 -11.27 -10.87 17.83
N ILE A 73 -12.25 -9.96 18.00
CA ILE A 73 -12.02 -8.64 18.60
C ILE A 73 -11.48 -8.82 20.02
N ASN A 74 -12.06 -9.73 20.80
CA ASN A 74 -11.60 -10.02 22.15
C ASN A 74 -10.17 -10.57 22.16
N GLU A 75 -9.80 -11.49 21.28
CA GLU A 75 -8.43 -12.02 21.17
C GLU A 75 -7.43 -10.96 20.68
N ALA A 76 -7.83 -10.14 19.70
CA ALA A 76 -7.04 -9.03 19.20
C ALA A 76 -6.75 -8.00 20.31
N ASN A 77 -7.74 -7.71 21.16
CA ASN A 77 -7.68 -6.70 22.21
C ASN A 77 -7.10 -7.23 23.54
N LYS A 78 -7.13 -8.55 23.78
CA LYS A 78 -6.50 -9.18 24.95
C LYS A 78 -4.98 -9.02 24.94
N SER A 79 -4.36 -9.04 23.76
CA SER A 79 -2.90 -8.95 23.62
C SER A 79 -2.40 -7.52 23.38
N ILE A 80 -1.52 -7.06 24.26
CA ILE A 80 -0.73 -5.84 24.10
C ILE A 80 0.44 -6.17 23.18
N GLU A 81 0.55 -5.48 22.04
CA GLU A 81 1.65 -5.64 21.09
C GLU A 81 2.64 -4.48 21.25
N LEU A 82 3.87 -4.81 21.63
CA LEU A 82 4.98 -3.87 21.74
C LEU A 82 6.01 -4.17 20.67
N LYS A 83 6.25 -3.21 19.77
CA LYS A 83 7.30 -3.27 18.75
C LYS A 83 8.54 -2.56 19.27
N ILE A 84 9.63 -3.30 19.37
CA ILE A 84 10.90 -2.86 19.95
C ILE A 84 11.91 -2.70 18.82
N TYR A 85 12.45 -1.49 18.66
CA TYR A 85 13.60 -1.23 17.80
C TYR A 85 14.87 -1.49 18.62
N LEU A 86 15.71 -2.36 18.08
CA LEU A 86 16.91 -2.85 18.73
C LEU A 86 18.14 -2.22 18.10
N ASP A 87 19.06 -1.78 18.94
CA ASP A 87 20.37 -1.33 18.50
C ASP A 87 21.33 -2.52 18.41
N ILE A 88 21.42 -3.07 17.20
CA ILE A 88 22.21 -4.25 16.92
C ILE A 88 23.70 -3.97 16.72
N TYR A 89 24.15 -2.71 16.77
CA TYR A 89 25.49 -2.32 16.33
C TYR A 89 26.62 -3.11 17.04
N ARG A 90 26.50 -3.29 18.36
CA ARG A 90 27.48 -4.00 19.20
C ARG A 90 27.47 -5.52 19.03
N GLU A 91 26.47 -6.06 18.35
CA GLU A 91 26.34 -7.50 18.14
C GLU A 91 27.02 -7.92 16.83
N THR A 92 27.63 -9.10 16.83
CA THR A 92 28.28 -9.70 15.66
C THR A 92 27.37 -10.69 14.96
N GLY A 93 27.60 -10.93 13.67
CA GLY A 93 26.85 -11.91 12.87
C GLY A 93 25.87 -11.26 11.89
N ASN A 94 25.01 -12.08 11.29
CA ASN A 94 23.95 -11.57 10.40
C ASN A 94 22.82 -10.89 11.20
N LEU A 95 21.91 -10.18 10.52
CA LEU A 95 20.83 -9.43 11.18
C LEU A 95 20.01 -10.28 12.16
N GLU A 96 19.65 -11.49 11.77
CA GLU A 96 18.87 -12.42 12.61
C GLU A 96 19.63 -12.82 13.88
N GLN A 97 20.90 -13.20 13.76
CA GLN A 97 21.76 -13.55 14.89
C GLN A 97 21.91 -12.38 15.86
N ARG A 98 22.07 -11.16 15.34
CA ARG A 98 22.20 -9.95 16.16
C ARG A 98 20.90 -9.64 16.91
N ILE A 99 19.75 -9.72 16.24
CA ILE A 99 18.43 -9.56 16.89
C ILE A 99 18.23 -10.63 17.98
N ASN A 100 18.48 -11.90 17.66
CA ASN A 100 18.28 -13.01 18.59
C ASN A 100 19.15 -12.87 19.84
N THR A 101 20.39 -12.38 19.68
CA THR A 101 21.28 -12.12 20.81
C THR A 101 20.69 -11.09 21.77
N LEU A 102 20.19 -9.96 21.26
CA LEU A 102 19.56 -8.93 22.09
C LEU A 102 18.23 -9.37 22.69
N VAL A 103 17.42 -10.11 21.94
CA VAL A 103 16.16 -10.69 22.45
C VAL A 103 16.46 -11.65 23.61
N ASN A 104 17.52 -12.45 23.54
CA ASN A 104 17.93 -13.33 24.63
C ASN A 104 18.42 -12.57 25.86
N LYS A 105 19.12 -11.44 25.69
CA LYS A 105 19.47 -10.54 26.80
C LYS A 105 18.21 -9.99 27.48
N ILE A 106 17.22 -9.53 26.70
CA ILE A 106 15.92 -9.11 27.26
C ILE A 106 15.27 -10.27 28.03
N LYS A 107 15.21 -11.48 27.46
CA LYS A 107 14.63 -12.64 28.17
C LYS A 107 15.35 -12.93 29.49
N TYR A 108 16.67 -12.75 29.52
CA TYR A 108 17.47 -12.97 30.73
C TYR A 108 17.15 -11.96 31.84
N GLU A 109 16.88 -10.68 31.52
CA GLU A 109 16.46 -9.67 32.51
C GLU A 109 15.19 -10.07 33.27
N PHE A 110 14.35 -10.89 32.64
CA PHE A 110 13.10 -11.38 33.23
C PHE A 110 13.12 -12.87 33.56
N LYS A 111 14.30 -13.50 33.64
CA LYS A 111 14.41 -14.94 33.94
C LYS A 111 13.76 -15.35 35.27
N ASN A 112 13.74 -14.43 36.25
CA ASN A 112 13.13 -14.62 37.57
C ASN A 112 11.71 -14.06 37.65
N SER A 113 11.21 -13.48 36.55
CA SER A 113 9.84 -12.98 36.45
C SER A 113 8.99 -14.03 35.77
N ASN A 114 7.81 -14.34 36.32
CA ASN A 114 6.86 -15.23 35.69
C ASN A 114 6.09 -14.49 34.57
N ILE A 115 6.80 -14.06 33.52
CA ILE A 115 6.22 -13.34 32.38
C ILE A 115 5.78 -14.34 31.31
N ASN A 116 4.49 -14.27 30.97
CA ASN A 116 3.95 -14.99 29.82
C ASN A 116 3.96 -14.05 28.61
N TRP A 117 4.95 -14.21 27.73
CA TRP A 117 5.05 -13.46 26.48
C TRP A 117 5.19 -14.36 25.26
N LYS A 118 4.84 -13.81 24.11
CA LYS A 118 5.30 -14.34 22.81
C LYS A 118 6.29 -13.35 22.21
N VAL A 119 7.28 -13.84 21.48
CA VAL A 119 8.25 -13.00 20.77
C VAL A 119 8.30 -13.37 19.29
N GLU A 120 8.27 -12.36 18.42
CA GLU A 120 8.48 -12.49 16.99
C GLU A 120 9.57 -11.50 16.55
N THR A 121 10.32 -11.82 15.49
CA THR A 121 11.45 -10.98 15.01
C THR A 121 11.31 -10.70 13.52
N SER A 122 11.87 -9.57 13.09
CA SER A 122 11.89 -9.16 11.69
C SER A 122 13.11 -9.73 10.96
N LYS A 123 12.92 -10.13 9.70
CA LYS A 123 14.01 -10.50 8.79
C LYS A 123 14.61 -9.31 8.02
N MET A 124 13.90 -8.18 7.97
CA MET A 124 14.30 -6.98 7.21
C MET A 124 14.89 -5.86 8.06
N LEU A 125 14.52 -5.77 9.34
CA LEU A 125 14.84 -4.64 10.22
C LEU A 125 15.24 -5.13 11.62
N PRO A 126 16.02 -4.38 12.40
CA PRO A 126 16.42 -4.77 13.76
C PRO A 126 15.27 -4.59 14.75
N ILE A 127 14.24 -5.41 14.62
CA ILE A 127 12.98 -5.24 15.31
C ILE A 127 12.53 -6.57 15.91
N ALA A 128 12.00 -6.50 17.12
CA ALA A 128 11.28 -7.59 17.76
C ALA A 128 9.89 -7.12 18.22
N TRP A 129 8.90 -8.01 18.16
CA TRP A 129 7.57 -7.79 18.72
C TRP A 129 7.39 -8.69 19.93
N PHE A 130 6.96 -8.09 21.03
CA PHE A 130 6.59 -8.78 22.26
C PHE A 130 5.08 -8.67 22.46
N TYR A 131 4.43 -9.76 22.85
CA TYR A 131 3.00 -9.81 23.11
C TYR A 131 2.75 -10.19 24.56
N PHE A 132 1.84 -9.46 25.21
CA PHE A 132 1.47 -9.68 26.60
C PHE A 132 -0.04 -9.77 26.73
N ASP A 133 -0.53 -10.68 27.57
CA ASP A 133 -1.97 -10.78 27.89
C ASP A 133 -2.33 -10.05 29.19
N ASN A 134 -1.37 -9.35 29.79
CA ASN A 134 -1.50 -8.68 31.09
C ASN A 134 -0.85 -7.27 31.05
N VAL A 135 -1.62 -6.25 31.44
CA VAL A 135 -1.23 -4.83 31.45
C VAL A 135 -0.09 -4.55 32.42
N GLU A 136 -0.12 -5.15 33.61
CA GLU A 136 0.92 -4.99 34.63
C GLU A 136 2.25 -5.58 34.15
N GLN A 137 2.23 -6.78 33.56
CA GLN A 137 3.41 -7.40 32.97
C GLN A 137 3.96 -6.57 31.81
N ALA A 138 3.11 -6.07 30.92
CA ALA A 138 3.54 -5.18 29.84
C ALA A 138 4.11 -3.85 30.37
N SER A 139 3.53 -3.29 31.43
CA SER A 139 3.98 -2.03 32.05
C SER A 139 5.33 -2.21 32.74
N ASN A 140 5.49 -3.29 33.52
CA ASN A 140 6.77 -3.66 34.12
C ASN A 140 7.82 -3.95 33.04
N PHE A 141 7.41 -4.62 31.95
CA PHE A 141 8.27 -4.85 30.81
C PHE A 141 8.81 -3.54 30.24
N VAL A 142 7.93 -2.59 29.87
CA VAL A 142 8.34 -1.28 29.33
C VAL A 142 9.26 -0.54 30.30
N LYS A 143 8.91 -0.46 31.59
CA LYS A 143 9.73 0.23 32.61
C LYS A 143 11.14 -0.35 32.75
N THR A 144 11.29 -1.65 32.54
CA THR A 144 12.58 -2.33 32.62
C THR A 144 13.36 -2.18 31.31
N ILE A 145 12.74 -2.45 30.17
CA ILE A 145 13.45 -2.40 28.87
C ILE A 145 13.77 -0.98 28.43
N ASP A 146 13.03 0.03 28.91
CA ASP A 146 13.33 1.44 28.67
C ASP A 146 14.73 1.84 29.18
N LYS A 147 15.19 1.19 30.25
CA LYS A 147 16.53 1.39 30.84
C LYS A 147 17.63 0.72 30.03
N LEU A 148 17.30 -0.21 29.12
CA LEU A 148 18.29 -0.94 28.35
C LEU A 148 18.90 -0.06 27.26
N ASP A 149 20.22 -0.10 27.16
CA ASP A 149 20.99 0.76 26.27
C ASP A 149 21.05 0.23 24.83
N TYR A 150 20.44 -0.91 24.54
CA TYR A 150 20.28 -1.44 23.18
C TYR A 150 18.82 -1.43 22.73
N VAL A 151 17.93 -0.78 23.49
CA VAL A 151 16.55 -0.48 23.08
C VAL A 151 16.49 0.99 22.67
N SER A 152 16.23 1.23 21.38
CA SER A 152 16.20 2.58 20.80
C SER A 152 14.81 3.20 20.81
N ARG A 153 13.78 2.40 20.56
CA ARG A 153 12.37 2.84 20.54
C ARG A 153 11.44 1.70 20.93
N ILE A 154 10.38 2.04 21.65
CA ILE A 154 9.29 1.14 22.06
C ILE A 154 8.01 1.73 21.45
N VAL A 155 7.35 0.98 20.58
CA VAL A 155 6.10 1.40 19.96
C VAL A 155 4.98 0.49 20.44
N PHE A 156 4.02 1.07 21.15
CA PHE A 156 2.76 0.41 21.45
C PHE A 156 1.76 0.69 20.34
N TYR A 157 1.19 -0.37 19.76
CA TYR A 157 0.11 -0.25 18.80
C TYR A 157 -1.24 -0.28 19.51
N LYS A 158 -1.82 0.91 19.70
CA LYS A 158 -3.19 1.05 20.22
C LYS A 158 -4.16 0.52 19.17
N LYS A 159 -4.81 -0.59 19.44
CA LYS A 159 -5.68 -1.29 18.49
C LYS A 159 -7.07 -0.66 18.56
N ASN A 160 -7.49 -0.04 17.45
CA ASN A 160 -8.81 0.55 17.33
C ASN A 160 -9.65 -0.31 16.39
N ALA A 161 -10.59 -1.06 16.95
CA ALA A 161 -11.58 -1.79 16.18
C ALA A 161 -12.56 -0.79 15.55
N MET A 162 -12.65 -0.81 14.23
CA MET A 162 -13.60 0.03 13.49
C MET A 162 -14.72 -0.85 12.96
N VAL A 163 -15.95 -0.60 13.42
CA VAL A 163 -17.13 -1.21 12.79
C VAL A 163 -17.24 -0.61 11.41
N SER A 164 -16.84 -1.38 10.42
CA SER A 164 -17.12 -1.03 9.05
C SER A 164 -18.57 -1.39 8.79
N ASN A 165 -19.37 -0.44 8.31
CA ASN A 165 -20.66 -0.72 7.67
C ASN A 165 -20.48 -1.49 6.34
N TRP A 166 -19.32 -2.12 6.15
CA TRP A 166 -19.12 -3.23 5.23
C TRP A 166 -20.05 -4.36 5.67
N TYR A 167 -21.26 -4.31 5.12
CA TYR A 167 -21.74 -5.51 4.49
C TYR A 167 -20.63 -5.93 3.53
N PRO A 168 -20.05 -7.16 3.63
CA PRO A 168 -19.81 -7.83 2.39
C PRO A 168 -21.17 -7.75 1.71
N GLN A 169 -21.27 -6.94 0.67
CA GLN A 169 -22.31 -7.17 -0.29
C GLN A 169 -21.99 -8.56 -0.85
N TYR A 170 -22.43 -9.60 -0.13
CA TYR A 170 -23.24 -10.62 -0.76
C TYR A 170 -24.33 -9.82 -1.46
N ILE A 171 -24.03 -9.33 -2.66
CA ILE A 171 -25.05 -9.08 -3.68
C ILE A 171 -25.48 -10.49 -4.09
N GLY A 172 -26.17 -11.18 -3.17
CA GLY A 172 -27.42 -11.79 -3.59
C GLY A 172 -28.28 -10.60 -3.95
N SER A 173 -28.76 -10.58 -5.18
CA SER A 173 -29.63 -9.56 -5.74
C SER A 173 -30.61 -8.97 -4.72
N GLU A 174 -30.34 -7.77 -4.24
CA GLU A 174 -31.41 -6.80 -4.08
C GLU A 174 -31.22 -5.81 -5.23
N LEU A 175 -31.94 -6.13 -6.31
CA LEU A 175 -32.36 -5.18 -7.31
C LEU A 175 -32.95 -3.97 -6.61
N ASN A 176 -32.16 -2.90 -6.47
CA ASN A 176 -32.73 -1.59 -6.16
C ASN A 176 -33.28 -1.03 -7.48
N CYS A 177 -34.51 -1.46 -7.79
CA CYS A 177 -35.29 -1.17 -9.00
C CYS A 177 -35.87 0.27 -9.05
N ASP A 178 -35.20 1.28 -8.49
CA ASP A 178 -35.84 2.60 -8.30
C ASP A 178 -35.23 3.75 -9.11
N LEU A 179 -34.41 3.51 -10.15
CA LEU A 179 -33.83 4.61 -10.95
C LEU A 179 -33.98 4.55 -12.47
N TYR A 180 -34.62 3.53 -13.06
CA TYR A 180 -34.91 3.52 -14.50
C TYR A 180 -36.22 2.78 -14.85
N PRO A 181 -37.20 3.41 -15.52
CA PRO A 181 -38.42 2.73 -15.95
C PRO A 181 -38.12 1.91 -17.23
N GLY A 182 -38.17 0.58 -17.14
CA GLY A 182 -38.29 -0.28 -18.32
C GLY A 182 -37.62 -1.66 -18.23
N LYS A 183 -38.44 -2.68 -17.91
CA LYS A 183 -38.25 -4.13 -18.17
C LYS A 183 -37.04 -4.81 -17.49
N CYS A 184 -37.27 -5.29 -16.26
CA CYS A 184 -36.52 -6.44 -15.72
C CYS A 184 -37.32 -7.73 -15.96
N VAL A 185 -36.66 -8.76 -16.48
CA VAL A 185 -37.19 -10.13 -16.54
C VAL A 185 -36.72 -10.84 -15.28
N GLU A 186 -37.67 -11.29 -14.45
CA GLU A 186 -37.40 -12.14 -13.30
C GLU A 186 -36.84 -13.49 -13.74
N THR A 187 -35.67 -13.86 -13.21
CA THR A 187 -35.32 -15.28 -13.05
C THR A 187 -34.81 -15.46 -11.63
N GLY A 188 -35.52 -16.30 -10.88
CA GLY A 188 -35.39 -16.47 -9.43
C GLY A 188 -34.31 -17.45 -9.00
N GLU A 189 -34.23 -17.53 -7.66
CA GLU A 189 -33.48 -18.45 -6.79
C GLU A 189 -31.98 -18.16 -6.55
N LEU A 190 -31.71 -17.56 -5.38
CA LEU A 190 -30.38 -17.34 -4.79
C LEU A 190 -30.31 -18.07 -3.44
N HIS A 191 -29.50 -19.13 -3.36
CA HIS A 191 -29.17 -19.83 -2.12
C HIS A 191 -27.83 -19.35 -1.54
N SER A 192 -27.83 -19.05 -0.24
CA SER A 192 -26.64 -18.69 0.56
C SER A 192 -25.94 -19.95 1.11
N VAL A 193 -24.61 -19.99 1.00
CA VAL A 193 -23.78 -21.20 1.20
C VAL A 193 -23.00 -21.16 2.53
N SER A 194 -22.92 -19.99 3.17
CA SER A 194 -22.08 -19.79 4.35
C SER A 194 -22.66 -20.33 5.67
N ALA A 195 -23.87 -20.88 5.66
CA ALA A 195 -24.50 -21.50 6.83
C ALA A 195 -24.31 -23.03 6.90
N LEU A 196 -23.89 -23.70 5.81
CA LEU A 196 -24.03 -25.15 5.65
C LEU A 196 -22.78 -25.99 5.99
N LEU A 197 -21.70 -25.38 6.49
CA LEU A 197 -20.54 -26.11 7.02
C LEU A 197 -20.50 -26.14 8.55
N ARG A 198 -21.54 -25.65 9.23
CA ARG A 198 -21.66 -25.70 10.71
C ARG A 198 -22.45 -26.95 11.10
N GLY A 199 -21.75 -28.05 11.33
CA GLY A 199 -22.34 -29.29 11.82
C GLY A 199 -21.38 -30.04 12.72
N ASN A 200 -21.32 -29.63 14.00
CA ASN A 200 -21.17 -30.55 15.14
C ASN A 200 -21.38 -29.77 16.44
N TYR A 201 -22.65 -29.56 16.79
CA TYR A 201 -23.07 -29.38 18.18
C TYR A 201 -24.28 -30.28 18.42
N ASN A 202 -24.11 -31.20 19.36
CA ASN A 202 -25.14 -32.14 19.80
C ASN A 202 -26.31 -31.37 20.43
N SER A 203 -27.45 -31.34 19.75
CA SER A 203 -28.75 -31.24 20.40
C SER A 203 -29.79 -31.91 19.51
N GLU A 204 -30.45 -32.93 20.06
CA GLU A 204 -31.55 -33.65 19.44
C GLU A 204 -32.74 -32.73 19.20
N THR A 205 -32.81 -32.14 18.01
CA THR A 205 -34.06 -31.63 17.45
C THR A 205 -34.03 -31.88 15.95
N LYS A 206 -34.87 -32.82 15.50
CA LYS A 206 -35.12 -33.11 14.08
C LYS A 206 -35.73 -31.88 13.42
N VAL A 207 -34.89 -31.03 12.85
CA VAL A 207 -35.26 -30.14 11.76
C VAL A 207 -34.86 -30.88 10.48
N GLU A 208 -35.85 -31.24 9.66
CA GLU A 208 -35.61 -31.69 8.28
C GLU A 208 -34.95 -30.53 7.52
N THR A 209 -33.62 -30.51 7.53
CA THR A 209 -32.82 -29.61 6.73
C THR A 209 -32.65 -30.28 5.37
N THR A 210 -33.12 -29.62 4.32
CA THR A 210 -32.82 -30.00 2.94
C THR A 210 -31.33 -29.78 2.72
N ASP A 211 -30.62 -30.90 2.70
CA ASP A 211 -29.16 -31.03 2.63
C ASP A 211 -28.63 -30.63 1.23
N LYS A 212 -28.67 -29.33 0.89
CA LYS A 212 -28.03 -28.82 -0.33
C LYS A 212 -26.55 -28.57 -0.06
N THR A 213 -25.79 -29.67 -0.01
CA THR A 213 -24.33 -29.65 -0.17
C THR A 213 -24.02 -29.02 -1.54
N ILE A 214 -23.57 -27.76 -1.58
CA ILE A 214 -23.04 -27.22 -2.83
C ILE A 214 -21.80 -28.03 -3.18
N LYS A 215 -21.90 -28.80 -4.26
CA LYS A 215 -20.79 -29.64 -4.74
C LYS A 215 -19.59 -28.74 -5.01
N LYS A 216 -18.38 -29.17 -4.63
CA LYS A 216 -17.10 -28.43 -4.86
C LYS A 216 -16.94 -27.92 -6.30
N GLU A 217 -17.57 -28.60 -7.26
CA GLU A 217 -17.62 -28.26 -8.69
C GLU A 217 -18.40 -26.97 -8.98
N GLU A 218 -19.49 -26.69 -8.25
CA GLU A 218 -20.32 -25.50 -8.46
C GLU A 218 -19.66 -24.22 -7.90
N TYR A 219 -18.98 -24.32 -6.76
CA TYR A 219 -18.16 -23.23 -6.22
C TYR A 219 -16.96 -22.91 -7.14
N PHE A 220 -16.44 -23.93 -7.84
CA PHE A 220 -15.36 -23.78 -8.79
C PHE A 220 -15.73 -22.95 -10.02
N GLU A 221 -16.85 -23.26 -10.69
CA GLU A 221 -17.28 -22.47 -11.86
C GLU A 221 -17.44 -21.00 -11.47
N ARG A 222 -18.07 -20.73 -10.32
CA ARG A 222 -18.39 -19.38 -9.85
C ARG A 222 -17.21 -18.40 -9.76
N THR A 223 -15.98 -18.89 -9.66
CA THR A 223 -14.76 -18.07 -9.48
C THR A 223 -13.94 -17.87 -10.76
N GLN A 224 -14.33 -18.49 -11.87
CA GLN A 224 -13.70 -18.22 -13.16
C GLN A 224 -14.15 -16.89 -13.74
N ILE A 225 -13.22 -16.17 -14.35
CA ILE A 225 -13.49 -14.86 -14.97
C ILE A 225 -14.06 -15.07 -16.36
N ASP A 226 -15.11 -14.31 -16.68
CA ASP A 226 -15.51 -14.03 -18.06
C ASP A 226 -14.61 -12.91 -18.60
N ASN A 227 -13.53 -13.32 -19.28
CA ASN A 227 -12.35 -12.48 -19.50
C ASN A 227 -12.39 -11.63 -20.78
N GLN A 228 -13.38 -11.83 -21.65
CA GLN A 228 -13.38 -11.21 -22.97
C GLN A 228 -13.58 -9.68 -22.92
N SER A 229 -14.39 -9.19 -21.98
CA SER A 229 -14.57 -7.74 -21.76
C SER A 229 -13.31 -7.08 -21.20
N ILE A 230 -12.69 -7.69 -20.18
CA ILE A 230 -11.49 -7.14 -19.53
C ILE A 230 -10.33 -7.03 -20.50
N PHE A 231 -10.07 -8.09 -21.29
CA PHE A 231 -9.01 -8.07 -22.30
C PHE A 231 -9.25 -7.02 -23.38
N THR A 232 -10.51 -6.81 -23.76
CA THR A 232 -10.89 -5.74 -24.69
C THR A 232 -10.64 -4.37 -24.07
N ASP A 233 -11.00 -4.19 -22.80
CA ASP A 233 -10.88 -2.92 -22.08
C ASP A 233 -9.44 -2.46 -21.96
N ILE A 234 -8.54 -3.37 -21.57
CA ILE A 234 -7.12 -3.08 -21.40
C ILE A 234 -6.32 -3.26 -22.68
N ASN A 235 -6.98 -3.50 -23.82
CA ASN A 235 -6.34 -3.76 -25.11
C ASN A 235 -5.29 -4.88 -25.06
N PHE A 236 -5.58 -5.99 -24.39
CA PHE A 236 -4.69 -7.15 -24.35
C PHE A 236 -5.11 -8.15 -25.44
N THR A 237 -4.57 -7.99 -26.64
CA THR A 237 -4.99 -8.74 -27.83
C THR A 237 -4.70 -10.24 -27.72
N LYS A 238 -5.47 -11.09 -28.43
CA LYS A 238 -5.21 -12.54 -28.47
C LYS A 238 -3.78 -12.88 -28.90
N LYS A 239 -3.25 -12.16 -29.88
CA LYS A 239 -1.85 -12.30 -30.32
C LYS A 239 -0.89 -12.05 -29.15
N LYS A 240 -1.13 -10.99 -28.38
CA LYS A 240 -0.27 -10.63 -27.26
C LYS A 240 -0.38 -11.59 -26.08
N GLN A 241 -1.58 -12.11 -25.83
CA GLN A 241 -1.80 -13.19 -24.88
C GLN A 241 -0.97 -14.43 -25.26
N GLN A 242 -1.01 -14.85 -26.53
CA GLN A 242 -0.21 -15.96 -27.03
C GLN A 242 1.30 -15.73 -26.88
N GLU A 243 1.80 -14.52 -27.19
CA GLU A 243 3.21 -14.17 -26.99
C GLU A 243 3.64 -14.32 -25.52
N VAL A 244 2.82 -13.82 -24.58
CA VAL A 244 3.06 -13.96 -23.13
C VAL A 244 3.00 -15.41 -22.68
N GLU A 245 2.03 -16.18 -23.20
CA GLU A 245 1.86 -17.58 -22.84
C GLU A 245 3.00 -18.45 -23.38
N ASN A 246 3.50 -18.20 -24.59
CA ASN A 246 4.59 -18.96 -25.19
C ASN A 246 5.94 -18.74 -24.50
N ASN A 247 6.10 -17.63 -23.76
CA ASN A 247 7.29 -17.37 -23.00
C ASN A 247 7.35 -18.28 -21.75
N SER A 248 8.48 -18.96 -21.54
CA SER A 248 8.68 -19.95 -20.48
C SER A 248 8.96 -19.34 -19.10
N LYS A 249 9.35 -18.06 -19.02
CA LYS A 249 9.62 -17.37 -17.75
C LYS A 249 8.37 -17.30 -16.89
N ILE A 250 8.55 -17.49 -15.59
CA ILE A 250 7.46 -17.48 -14.60
C ILE A 250 7.58 -16.19 -13.80
N SER A 251 6.48 -15.44 -13.70
CA SER A 251 6.40 -14.27 -12.82
C SER A 251 5.86 -14.70 -11.46
N ASN A 252 6.61 -14.40 -10.39
CA ASN A 252 6.16 -14.57 -9.02
C ASN A 252 5.38 -13.32 -8.59
N VAL A 253 4.09 -13.48 -8.30
CA VAL A 253 3.20 -12.38 -7.94
C VAL A 253 2.64 -12.62 -6.54
N GLY A 254 2.76 -11.61 -5.68
CA GLY A 254 2.20 -11.63 -4.33
C GLY A 254 0.78 -11.09 -4.32
N VAL A 255 -0.06 -11.68 -3.48
CA VAL A 255 -1.35 -11.12 -3.06
C VAL A 255 -1.29 -11.02 -1.54
N LEU A 256 -1.45 -9.81 -1.03
CA LEU A 256 -1.56 -9.54 0.40
C LEU A 256 -2.97 -9.07 0.70
N GLU A 257 -3.69 -9.83 1.52
CA GLU A 257 -5.05 -9.51 1.97
C GLU A 257 -5.10 -9.22 3.47
N TYR A 258 -6.15 -8.49 3.88
CA TYR A 258 -6.47 -8.30 5.29
C TYR A 258 -7.54 -9.32 5.67
N TYR A 259 -7.35 -9.98 6.82
CA TYR A 259 -8.20 -11.02 7.45
C TYR A 259 -7.63 -12.46 7.33
N TYR A 260 -7.97 -13.31 8.31
CA TYR A 260 -7.55 -14.73 8.31
C TYR A 260 -8.30 -15.46 7.21
N GLY A 261 -7.58 -15.89 6.19
CA GLY A 261 -8.13 -16.78 5.20
C GLY A 261 -7.07 -17.50 4.41
N THR A 262 -7.48 -18.61 3.83
CA THR A 262 -6.72 -19.33 2.82
C THR A 262 -7.45 -19.19 1.48
N ILE A 263 -6.77 -19.46 0.38
CA ILE A 263 -7.43 -19.59 -0.91
C ILE A 263 -7.50 -21.07 -1.28
N ASN A 264 -8.66 -21.51 -1.77
CA ASN A 264 -8.81 -22.89 -2.21
C ASN A 264 -7.99 -23.13 -3.50
N ASN A 265 -7.26 -24.23 -3.53
CA ASN A 265 -6.22 -24.50 -4.53
C ASN A 265 -6.67 -25.40 -5.68
N PHE A 266 -7.84 -26.03 -5.61
CA PHE A 266 -8.01 -27.30 -6.33
C PHE A 266 -8.36 -27.23 -7.81
N HIS A 267 -8.87 -26.12 -8.37
CA HIS A 267 -9.24 -26.13 -9.81
C HIS A 267 -9.12 -24.79 -10.56
N THR A 268 -8.99 -23.65 -9.88
CA THR A 268 -9.07 -22.31 -10.52
C THR A 268 -7.77 -21.81 -11.11
N PHE A 269 -6.62 -22.29 -10.66
CA PHE A 269 -5.31 -21.76 -11.03
C PHE A 269 -4.56 -22.67 -11.99
N PHE A 270 -3.80 -22.07 -12.89
CA PHE A 270 -2.89 -22.82 -13.76
C PHE A 270 -1.72 -23.40 -12.96
N LYS A 271 -1.26 -22.66 -11.94
CA LYS A 271 -0.27 -23.11 -10.97
C LYS A 271 -0.85 -23.03 -9.57
N LYS A 272 -0.69 -24.11 -8.80
CA LYS A 272 -1.10 -24.14 -7.40
C LYS A 272 -0.50 -22.93 -6.64
N PRO A 273 -1.33 -22.06 -6.05
CA PRO A 273 -0.84 -20.97 -5.23
C PRO A 273 -0.02 -21.48 -4.05
N LYS A 274 1.00 -20.70 -3.67
CA LYS A 274 1.74 -20.90 -2.43
C LYS A 274 1.13 -19.99 -1.38
N ILE A 275 0.81 -20.54 -0.21
CA ILE A 275 0.06 -19.85 0.83
C ILE A 275 0.96 -19.68 2.04
N PHE A 276 0.99 -18.48 2.61
CA PHE A 276 1.71 -18.19 3.85
C PHE A 276 1.12 -19.01 5.01
N ASP A 277 1.95 -19.87 5.60
CA ASP A 277 1.56 -20.88 6.58
C ASP A 277 1.13 -20.26 7.92
N THR A 278 -0.03 -20.71 8.42
CA THR A 278 -0.48 -20.42 9.79
C THR A 278 -1.19 -21.61 10.44
N SER A 279 -0.69 -22.84 10.31
CA SER A 279 -0.90 -23.90 11.32
C SER A 279 -2.33 -24.11 11.92
N LYS A 280 -3.41 -23.74 11.22
CA LYS A 280 -4.81 -23.76 11.66
C LYS A 280 -5.71 -24.00 10.45
N GLU A 281 -6.85 -24.64 10.66
CA GLU A 281 -7.94 -24.67 9.69
C GLU A 281 -8.43 -23.24 9.46
N LEU A 282 -8.04 -22.65 8.33
CA LEU A 282 -8.47 -21.31 7.92
C LEU A 282 -9.75 -21.40 7.09
N SER A 283 -10.65 -20.45 7.26
CA SER A 283 -11.76 -20.23 6.34
C SER A 283 -11.24 -19.82 4.96
N ILE A 284 -12.03 -20.09 3.92
CA ILE A 284 -11.70 -19.63 2.57
C ILE A 284 -11.94 -18.13 2.50
N ASP A 285 -10.94 -17.38 2.06
CA ASP A 285 -11.07 -15.98 1.67
C ASP A 285 -11.56 -15.89 0.22
N ASP A 286 -12.88 -15.76 0.06
CA ASP A 286 -13.52 -15.56 -1.26
C ASP A 286 -12.94 -14.34 -1.99
N HIS A 287 -12.69 -13.24 -1.26
CA HIS A 287 -12.20 -12.01 -1.87
C HIS A 287 -10.78 -12.19 -2.40
N GLY A 288 -9.88 -12.69 -1.55
CA GLY A 288 -8.51 -13.04 -1.93
C GLY A 288 -8.43 -14.09 -3.03
N LEU A 289 -9.35 -15.06 -3.06
CA LEU A 289 -9.45 -16.05 -4.13
C LEU A 289 -9.80 -15.40 -5.47
N LEU A 290 -10.79 -14.51 -5.51
CA LEU A 290 -11.19 -13.80 -6.73
C LEU A 290 -10.09 -12.85 -7.24
N VAL A 291 -9.47 -12.08 -6.34
CA VAL A 291 -8.31 -11.23 -6.64
C VAL A 291 -7.16 -12.05 -7.22
N SER A 292 -6.82 -13.16 -6.56
CA SER A 292 -5.79 -14.08 -7.03
C SER A 292 -6.14 -14.70 -8.38
N SER A 293 -7.42 -15.00 -8.63
CA SER A 293 -7.90 -15.59 -9.89
C SER A 293 -7.78 -14.63 -11.08
N ILE A 294 -7.91 -13.31 -10.85
CA ILE A 294 -7.61 -12.29 -11.88
C ILE A 294 -6.14 -12.34 -12.29
N ILE A 295 -5.26 -12.60 -11.33
CA ILE A 295 -3.82 -12.70 -11.58
C ILE A 295 -3.47 -14.04 -12.22
N GLY A 296 -3.57 -15.15 -11.48
CA GLY A 296 -3.02 -16.45 -11.88
C GLY A 296 -4.07 -17.54 -12.19
N GLY A 297 -5.36 -17.17 -12.24
CA GLY A 297 -6.42 -18.10 -12.59
C GLY A 297 -6.29 -18.63 -14.02
N ASN A 298 -6.93 -19.76 -14.34
CA ASN A 298 -6.91 -20.40 -15.65
C ASN A 298 -7.40 -19.51 -16.80
N LYS A 299 -8.25 -18.53 -16.47
CA LYS A 299 -8.75 -17.47 -17.37
C LYS A 299 -8.27 -16.07 -16.98
N GLY A 300 -7.39 -15.98 -15.98
CA GLY A 300 -6.83 -14.73 -15.47
C GLY A 300 -5.86 -14.10 -16.47
N ILE A 301 -5.57 -12.82 -16.27
CA ILE A 301 -4.70 -12.03 -17.15
C ILE A 301 -3.27 -12.58 -17.14
N GLY A 302 -2.78 -12.95 -15.97
CA GLY A 302 -1.45 -13.54 -15.77
C GLY A 302 -1.50 -15.05 -15.62
N LYS A 303 -2.31 -15.76 -16.43
CA LYS A 303 -2.58 -17.21 -16.33
C LYS A 303 -1.39 -18.08 -15.91
N LYS A 304 -0.17 -17.82 -16.39
CA LYS A 304 1.04 -18.63 -16.07
C LYS A 304 1.86 -18.15 -14.85
N ALA A 305 1.42 -17.10 -14.17
CA ALA A 305 2.08 -16.56 -12.98
C ALA A 305 1.98 -17.53 -11.80
N GLN A 306 3.03 -17.56 -10.98
CA GLN A 306 2.97 -18.22 -9.68
C GLN A 306 2.41 -17.23 -8.67
N VAL A 307 1.24 -17.52 -8.12
CA VAL A 307 0.63 -16.71 -7.05
C VAL A 307 1.21 -17.14 -5.70
N PHE A 308 1.63 -16.15 -4.92
CA PHE A 308 1.97 -16.26 -3.50
C PHE A 308 0.95 -15.47 -2.71
N TYR A 309 0.04 -16.18 -2.05
CA TYR A 309 -1.01 -15.57 -1.25
C TYR A 309 -0.56 -15.49 0.21
N SER A 310 -0.65 -14.31 0.78
CA SER A 310 -0.37 -14.05 2.18
C SER A 310 -1.45 -13.14 2.74
N TYR A 311 -1.59 -13.14 4.05
CA TYR A 311 -2.60 -12.33 4.70
C TYR A 311 -2.03 -11.72 5.98
N PHE A 312 -2.70 -10.72 6.52
CA PHE A 312 -2.37 -10.15 7.80
C PHE A 312 -3.63 -9.79 8.59
N THR A 313 -3.40 -9.49 9.87
CA THR A 313 -4.46 -9.47 10.87
C THR A 313 -4.42 -8.13 11.61
N SER A 314 -5.08 -8.03 12.76
CA SER A 314 -5.02 -6.85 13.62
C SER A 314 -3.65 -6.61 14.28
N LYS A 315 -2.61 -7.40 13.95
CA LYS A 315 -1.25 -7.27 14.48
C LYS A 315 -0.31 -6.60 13.46
N ASN A 316 0.54 -5.68 13.92
CA ASN A 316 1.51 -5.01 13.04
C ASN A 316 2.56 -5.97 12.49
N SER A 317 3.07 -6.81 13.38
CA SER A 317 3.97 -7.93 13.10
C SER A 317 3.53 -8.83 11.95
N THR A 318 2.27 -9.28 11.92
CA THR A 318 1.79 -10.18 10.86
C THR A 318 1.84 -9.50 9.50
N TRP A 319 1.50 -8.20 9.43
CA TRP A 319 1.62 -7.42 8.19
C TRP A 319 3.06 -7.36 7.67
N GLN A 320 4.02 -7.02 8.54
CA GLN A 320 5.41 -6.91 8.12
C GLN A 320 6.00 -8.28 7.76
N ARG A 321 5.70 -9.33 8.54
CA ARG A 321 6.19 -10.68 8.29
C ARG A 321 5.61 -11.31 7.03
N SER A 322 4.35 -11.01 6.68
CA SER A 322 3.77 -11.44 5.40
C SER A 322 4.49 -10.81 4.21
N LEU A 323 4.87 -9.53 4.31
CA LEU A 323 5.73 -8.89 3.31
C LEU A 323 7.14 -9.50 3.26
N GLU A 324 7.73 -9.80 4.41
CA GLU A 324 9.05 -10.45 4.48
C GLU A 324 9.03 -11.84 3.83
N TRP A 325 7.98 -12.63 4.07
CA TRP A 325 7.79 -13.93 3.42
C TRP A 325 7.64 -13.81 1.90
N LEU A 326 6.84 -12.85 1.42
CA LEU A 326 6.71 -12.60 -0.03
C LEU A 326 8.06 -12.21 -0.64
N VAL A 327 8.74 -11.21 -0.07
CA VAL A 327 9.90 -10.55 -0.69
C VAL A 327 11.20 -11.34 -0.51
N LEU A 328 11.49 -11.79 0.71
CA LEU A 328 12.76 -12.45 1.05
C LEU A 328 12.68 -13.97 0.82
N ASP A 329 11.63 -14.63 1.31
CA ASP A 329 11.56 -16.09 1.27
C ASP A 329 11.11 -16.62 -0.10
N ASN A 330 10.33 -15.83 -0.85
CA ASN A 330 9.71 -16.28 -2.11
C ASN A 330 10.08 -15.43 -3.33
N ASN A 331 10.98 -14.46 -3.16
CA ASN A 331 11.48 -13.61 -4.25
C ASN A 331 10.35 -12.94 -5.07
N VAL A 332 9.27 -12.52 -4.41
CA VAL A 332 8.19 -11.77 -5.04
C VAL A 332 8.65 -10.33 -5.25
N ARG A 333 8.38 -9.77 -6.45
CA ARG A 333 8.74 -8.40 -6.83
C ARG A 333 7.56 -7.54 -7.31
N ILE A 334 6.37 -8.13 -7.41
CA ILE A 334 5.13 -7.41 -7.68
C ILE A 334 4.10 -7.91 -6.68
N ILE A 335 3.56 -7.01 -5.86
CA ILE A 335 2.62 -7.36 -4.80
C ILE A 335 1.33 -6.58 -5.02
N ASN A 336 0.22 -7.30 -5.07
CA ASN A 336 -1.12 -6.74 -5.06
C ASN A 336 -1.60 -6.52 -3.62
N HIS A 337 -2.18 -5.36 -3.37
CA HIS A 337 -2.78 -4.96 -2.10
C HIS A 337 -4.21 -4.51 -2.34
N SER A 338 -5.16 -5.40 -2.14
CA SER A 338 -6.59 -5.15 -2.38
C SER A 338 -7.39 -4.90 -1.09
N TYR A 339 -6.74 -4.27 -0.12
CA TYR A 339 -7.31 -3.86 1.17
C TYR A 339 -7.11 -2.35 1.42
N GLY A 340 -7.83 -1.77 2.39
CA GLY A 340 -7.66 -0.37 2.78
C GLY A 340 -8.56 0.05 3.93
N SER A 341 -8.34 1.27 4.44
CA SER A 341 -9.18 1.87 5.46
C SER A 341 -10.54 2.32 4.89
N ALA A 342 -11.55 2.35 5.74
CA ALA A 342 -12.88 2.91 5.48
C ALA A 342 -13.13 4.17 6.33
N GLU A 343 -12.07 4.86 6.76
CA GLU A 343 -12.15 5.98 7.71
C GLU A 343 -12.77 7.24 7.12
N SER A 344 -13.56 7.92 7.94
CA SER A 344 -14.17 9.22 7.62
C SER A 344 -13.12 10.31 7.40
N TYR A 345 -11.96 10.19 8.07
CA TYR A 345 -10.86 11.15 8.01
C TYR A 345 -9.62 10.51 7.36
N PRO A 346 -8.84 11.30 6.59
CA PRO A 346 -7.66 10.79 5.92
C PRO A 346 -6.55 10.49 6.94
N ILE A 347 -5.98 9.29 6.88
CA ILE A 347 -4.74 8.98 7.61
C ILE A 347 -3.53 9.53 6.85
N ASP A 348 -2.74 10.38 7.49
CA ASP A 348 -1.53 10.97 6.91
C ASP A 348 -0.45 9.90 6.59
N TYR A 349 0.54 10.28 5.78
CA TYR A 349 1.72 9.44 5.52
C TYR A 349 2.45 9.13 6.83
N ASN A 350 2.77 7.85 7.05
CA ASN A 350 3.33 7.38 8.32
C ASN A 350 4.40 6.29 8.14
N ASP A 351 4.87 5.72 9.25
CA ASP A 351 5.88 4.65 9.29
C ASP A 351 5.55 3.46 8.36
N LYS A 352 4.27 3.17 8.10
CA LYS A 352 3.86 2.08 7.19
C LYS A 352 4.07 2.48 5.73
N SER A 353 3.69 3.69 5.34
CA SER A 353 3.96 4.26 4.01
C SER A 353 5.46 4.34 3.76
N PHE A 354 6.23 4.79 4.76
CA PHE A 354 7.68 4.84 4.74
C PHE A 354 8.34 3.46 4.60
N PHE A 355 7.75 2.43 5.20
CA PHE A 355 8.21 1.05 5.02
C PHE A 355 7.92 0.50 3.61
N ILE A 356 6.75 0.81 3.03
CA ILE A 356 6.44 0.44 1.63
C ILE A 356 7.43 1.12 0.66
N ASP A 357 7.74 2.39 0.88
CA ASP A 357 8.75 3.10 0.08
C ASP A 357 10.14 2.49 0.22
N TYR A 358 10.50 2.05 1.43
CA TYR A 358 11.76 1.36 1.70
C TYR A 358 11.86 0.03 0.95
N ILE A 359 10.85 -0.84 1.00
CA ILE A 359 10.93 -2.13 0.30
C ILE A 359 10.92 -1.96 -1.22
N ALA A 360 10.20 -0.95 -1.72
CA ALA A 360 10.22 -0.59 -3.14
C ALA A 360 11.62 -0.14 -3.57
N ARG A 361 12.26 0.74 -2.79
CA ARG A 361 13.59 1.28 -3.08
C ARG A 361 14.72 0.26 -2.89
N ARG A 362 14.65 -0.58 -1.85
CA ARG A 362 15.72 -1.50 -1.44
C ARG A 362 15.72 -2.82 -2.21
N TYR A 363 14.54 -3.34 -2.51
CA TYR A 363 14.34 -4.67 -3.10
C TYR A 363 13.65 -4.62 -4.47
N GLY A 364 13.38 -3.42 -5.01
CA GLY A 364 12.73 -3.25 -6.31
C GLY A 364 11.29 -3.78 -6.36
N VAL A 365 10.58 -3.75 -5.22
CA VAL A 365 9.22 -4.30 -5.11
C VAL A 365 8.20 -3.28 -5.65
N VAL A 366 7.44 -3.70 -6.66
CA VAL A 366 6.32 -2.94 -7.21
C VAL A 366 5.07 -3.25 -6.37
N ASN A 367 4.67 -2.32 -5.52
CA ASN A 367 3.46 -2.44 -4.70
C ASN A 367 2.29 -1.78 -5.44
N VAL A 368 1.24 -2.57 -5.74
CA VAL A 368 0.04 -2.15 -6.46
C VAL A 368 -1.16 -2.18 -5.53
N PHE A 369 -1.64 -1.01 -5.13
CA PHE A 369 -2.77 -0.84 -4.21
C PHE A 369 -4.07 -0.51 -4.95
N SER A 370 -5.19 -1.04 -4.46
CA SER A 370 -6.51 -0.50 -4.81
C SER A 370 -6.71 0.89 -4.19
N SER A 371 -7.41 1.80 -4.87
CA SER A 371 -7.62 3.16 -4.34
C SER A 371 -8.61 3.17 -3.16
N GLY A 372 -9.65 2.33 -3.18
CA GLY A 372 -10.72 2.27 -2.18
C GLY A 372 -12.10 2.54 -2.79
N ASN A 373 -13.17 2.25 -2.03
CA ASN A 373 -14.56 2.18 -2.52
C ASN A 373 -15.53 3.06 -1.72
N GLY A 374 -15.11 4.27 -1.36
CA GLY A 374 -15.86 5.19 -0.50
C GLY A 374 -16.04 6.60 -1.08
N TYR A 375 -15.75 6.83 -2.36
CA TYR A 375 -15.86 8.18 -2.93
C TYR A 375 -17.29 8.72 -2.99
N ASP A 376 -18.25 7.85 -3.29
CA ASP A 376 -19.68 8.16 -3.29
C ASP A 376 -20.31 8.14 -1.89
N LYS A 377 -19.49 7.95 -0.85
CA LYS A 377 -19.91 7.94 0.55
C LYS A 377 -19.40 9.18 1.26
N THR A 378 -20.06 9.55 2.35
CA THR A 378 -19.61 10.64 3.24
C THR A 378 -18.31 10.31 3.97
N GLU A 379 -17.94 9.03 4.04
CA GLU A 379 -16.77 8.51 4.76
C GLU A 379 -15.96 7.58 3.86
N GLY A 380 -14.64 7.55 4.03
CA GLY A 380 -13.79 6.59 3.32
C GLY A 380 -13.44 6.95 1.87
N GLN A 381 -13.65 8.20 1.43
CA GLN A 381 -13.30 8.69 0.09
C GLN A 381 -11.78 8.81 -0.18
N TRP A 382 -10.98 8.66 0.87
CA TRP A 382 -9.57 9.01 0.89
C TRP A 382 -8.67 7.91 0.30
N ILE A 383 -7.62 8.33 -0.39
CA ILE A 383 -6.44 7.52 -0.65
C ILE A 383 -5.41 7.92 0.41
N ASP A 384 -5.21 7.05 1.40
CA ASP A 384 -4.52 7.42 2.63
C ASP A 384 -3.57 6.32 3.14
N GLU A 385 -2.89 6.58 4.27
CA GLU A 385 -2.01 5.65 4.96
C GLU A 385 -0.98 4.97 4.02
N ARG A 386 -0.97 3.64 3.92
CA ARG A 386 -0.02 2.86 3.11
C ARG A 386 -0.08 3.25 1.62
N LYS A 387 -1.27 3.65 1.14
CA LYS A 387 -1.49 4.02 -0.25
C LYS A 387 -0.82 5.35 -0.59
N LEU A 388 -0.46 6.17 0.40
CA LEU A 388 0.31 7.42 0.21
C LEU A 388 1.80 7.20 -0.06
N SER A 389 2.32 5.98 0.07
CA SER A 389 3.70 5.64 -0.33
C SER A 389 4.00 6.16 -1.74
N SER A 390 5.06 6.96 -1.88
CA SER A 390 5.40 7.62 -3.15
C SER A 390 5.89 6.64 -4.22
N ASN A 391 6.51 5.54 -3.82
CA ASN A 391 7.04 4.48 -4.68
C ASN A 391 6.02 3.37 -4.97
N SER A 392 4.72 3.62 -4.71
CA SER A 392 3.63 2.66 -4.95
C SER A 392 2.68 3.12 -6.04
N ILE A 393 2.08 2.15 -6.73
CA ILE A 393 1.06 2.37 -7.76
C ILE A 393 -0.31 2.23 -7.08
N VAL A 394 -1.15 3.26 -7.19
CA VAL A 394 -2.55 3.20 -6.72
C VAL A 394 -3.47 3.14 -7.93
N VAL A 395 -4.43 2.22 -7.90
CA VAL A 395 -5.31 1.91 -9.03
C VAL A 395 -6.76 2.24 -8.69
N GLY A 396 -7.35 3.15 -9.45
CA GLY A 396 -8.79 3.44 -9.41
C GLY A 396 -9.60 2.50 -10.30
N ALA A 397 -10.93 2.57 -10.19
CA ALA A 397 -11.86 1.68 -10.89
C ALA A 397 -12.68 2.40 -11.96
N THR A 398 -12.78 1.78 -13.14
CA THR A 398 -13.73 2.18 -14.19
C THR A 398 -14.86 1.18 -14.31
N GLU A 399 -15.97 1.62 -14.90
CA GLU A 399 -16.98 0.71 -15.43
C GLU A 399 -16.37 -0.17 -16.55
N PRO A 400 -16.84 -1.42 -16.70
CA PRO A 400 -16.44 -2.27 -17.80
C PRO A 400 -17.04 -1.71 -19.10
N ARG A 401 -16.29 -1.79 -20.20
CA ARG A 401 -16.81 -1.35 -21.50
C ARG A 401 -17.15 -2.56 -22.36
N GLU A 402 -18.30 -2.47 -23.02
CA GLU A 402 -18.71 -3.46 -24.03
C GLU A 402 -17.73 -3.50 -25.20
N ASN A 403 -17.15 -2.35 -25.54
CA ASN A 403 -16.14 -2.19 -26.57
C ASN A 403 -15.35 -0.90 -26.38
N ARG A 404 -14.21 -0.78 -27.08
CA ARG A 404 -13.30 0.37 -26.98
C ARG A 404 -13.89 1.69 -27.50
N ASN A 405 -15.06 1.68 -28.16
CA ASN A 405 -15.69 2.91 -28.62
C ASN A 405 -16.49 3.62 -27.54
N LYS A 406 -16.97 2.89 -26.53
CA LYS A 406 -17.65 3.47 -25.37
C LYS A 406 -16.68 4.34 -24.56
N PRO A 407 -17.18 5.45 -23.97
CA PRO A 407 -16.36 6.32 -23.15
C PRO A 407 -15.82 5.55 -21.94
N ILE A 408 -14.63 5.96 -21.48
CA ILE A 408 -14.10 5.50 -20.21
C ILE A 408 -14.86 6.26 -19.12
N GLN A 409 -15.47 5.53 -18.18
CA GLN A 409 -16.24 6.11 -17.07
C GLN A 409 -15.68 5.60 -15.76
N ILE A 410 -15.37 6.52 -14.84
CA ILE A 410 -14.97 6.16 -13.48
C ILE A 410 -16.17 5.61 -12.72
N THR A 411 -15.99 4.57 -11.91
CA THR A 411 -17.08 4.14 -11.03
C THR A 411 -17.32 5.18 -9.92
N PRO A 412 -18.58 5.38 -9.47
CA PRO A 412 -18.90 6.33 -8.40
C PRO A 412 -18.13 6.07 -7.11
N PHE A 413 -17.91 4.79 -6.76
CA PHE A 413 -17.23 4.41 -5.52
C PHE A 413 -15.70 4.63 -5.53
N SER A 414 -15.07 4.78 -6.70
CA SER A 414 -13.60 4.79 -6.80
C SER A 414 -12.96 5.99 -6.10
N ASN A 415 -12.24 5.74 -5.00
CA ASN A 415 -11.51 6.76 -4.25
C ASN A 415 -10.53 7.52 -5.13
N ARG A 416 -10.49 8.83 -4.91
CA ARG A 416 -9.67 9.81 -5.64
C ARG A 416 -9.35 11.07 -4.83
N THR A 417 -9.71 11.09 -3.55
CA THR A 417 -9.46 12.24 -2.66
C THR A 417 -8.17 12.02 -1.89
N LEU A 418 -7.27 13.00 -1.88
CA LEU A 418 -5.99 12.94 -1.16
C LEU A 418 -6.00 13.87 0.06
N HIS A 419 -5.16 13.55 1.05
CA HIS A 419 -4.89 14.47 2.15
C HIS A 419 -4.34 15.80 1.59
N PRO A 420 -4.79 16.99 2.07
CA PRO A 420 -4.35 18.30 1.56
C PRO A 420 -2.85 18.60 1.61
N LYS A 421 -2.07 17.77 2.30
CA LYS A 421 -0.59 17.86 2.36
C LYS A 421 0.06 17.29 1.10
N PHE A 422 -0.67 16.49 0.32
CA PHE A 422 -0.19 15.79 -0.86
C PHE A 422 -1.04 16.07 -2.11
N PRO A 423 -1.37 17.35 -2.42
CA PRO A 423 -2.33 17.67 -3.48
C PRO A 423 -1.84 17.26 -4.88
N ASN A 424 -0.52 17.12 -5.06
CA ASN A 424 0.13 16.83 -6.33
C ASN A 424 0.65 15.38 -6.44
N LEU A 425 0.39 14.51 -5.45
CA LEU A 425 0.72 13.10 -5.63
C LEU A 425 -0.21 12.49 -6.68
N PRO A 426 0.32 11.80 -7.71
CA PRO A 426 -0.49 11.23 -8.79
C PRO A 426 -1.14 9.92 -8.32
N LYS A 427 -2.18 10.06 -7.49
CA LYS A 427 -2.92 8.96 -6.88
C LYS A 427 -4.43 9.18 -7.08
N PRO A 428 -5.15 8.27 -7.77
CA PRO A 428 -4.62 7.07 -8.40
C PRO A 428 -3.63 7.41 -9.54
N LEU A 429 -2.66 6.52 -9.78
CA LEU A 429 -1.70 6.69 -10.88
C LEU A 429 -2.38 6.36 -12.22
N VAL A 430 -3.19 5.30 -12.23
CA VAL A 430 -3.95 4.80 -13.37
C VAL A 430 -5.28 4.22 -12.90
N VAL A 431 -6.17 3.95 -13.86
CA VAL A 431 -7.42 3.23 -13.59
C VAL A 431 -7.50 1.94 -14.42
N ALA A 432 -8.29 0.99 -13.94
CA ALA A 432 -8.60 -0.26 -14.65
C ALA A 432 -10.05 -0.67 -14.39
N PRO A 433 -10.65 -1.61 -15.17
CA PRO A 433 -12.01 -2.06 -14.93
C PRO A 433 -12.17 -2.57 -13.49
N GLY A 434 -13.18 -2.08 -12.78
CA GLY A 434 -13.46 -2.46 -11.38
C GLY A 434 -14.71 -3.28 -11.20
N GLU A 435 -15.49 -3.50 -12.27
CA GLU A 435 -16.59 -4.45 -12.28
C GLU A 435 -16.24 -5.63 -13.17
N ILE A 436 -16.10 -6.80 -12.54
CA ILE A 436 -15.63 -8.01 -13.19
C ILE A 436 -16.72 -9.07 -13.14
N LYS A 437 -17.06 -9.63 -14.30
CA LYS A 437 -17.96 -10.76 -14.41
C LYS A 437 -17.18 -12.04 -14.10
N PHE A 438 -17.57 -12.70 -13.03
CA PHE A 438 -17.21 -14.09 -12.77
C PHE A 438 -18.40 -14.98 -13.18
N GLN A 439 -18.20 -16.27 -13.41
CA GLN A 439 -19.33 -17.16 -13.75
C GLN A 439 -20.37 -17.21 -12.62
N GLY A 440 -19.96 -16.89 -11.38
CA GLY A 440 -20.85 -16.79 -10.21
C GLY A 440 -21.47 -15.40 -10.01
N GLY A 441 -21.35 -14.51 -10.98
CA GLY A 441 -21.92 -13.16 -10.95
C GLY A 441 -20.88 -12.05 -11.03
N ALA A 442 -21.36 -10.83 -11.26
CA ALA A 442 -20.52 -9.65 -11.29
C ALA A 442 -20.05 -9.26 -9.88
N LYS A 443 -18.79 -8.85 -9.76
CA LYS A 443 -18.22 -8.28 -8.53
C LYS A 443 -17.66 -6.89 -8.83
N ARG A 444 -17.79 -5.99 -7.87
CA ARG A 444 -17.46 -4.56 -8.02
C ARG A 444 -16.50 -4.10 -6.94
N GLY A 445 -15.50 -3.31 -7.30
CA GLY A 445 -14.55 -2.71 -6.38
C GLY A 445 -13.18 -2.45 -7.00
N THR A 446 -12.47 -1.45 -6.48
CA THR A 446 -11.07 -1.16 -6.84
C THR A 446 -10.13 -2.33 -6.52
N SER A 447 -10.54 -3.21 -5.58
CA SER A 447 -9.89 -4.50 -5.30
C SER A 447 -9.84 -5.45 -6.50
N TYR A 448 -10.68 -5.26 -7.52
CA TYR A 448 -10.62 -6.01 -8.77
C TYR A 448 -9.87 -5.27 -9.89
N SER A 449 -9.72 -3.95 -9.78
CA SER A 449 -8.90 -3.14 -10.70
C SER A 449 -7.41 -3.31 -10.44
N ALA A 450 -6.98 -3.29 -9.17
CA ALA A 450 -5.59 -3.48 -8.79
C ALA A 450 -4.94 -4.78 -9.32
N PRO A 451 -5.57 -5.97 -9.23
CA PRO A 451 -4.99 -7.20 -9.76
C PRO A 451 -4.88 -7.22 -11.29
N ILE A 452 -5.71 -6.47 -12.02
CA ILE A 452 -5.57 -6.30 -13.48
C ILE A 452 -4.26 -5.60 -13.83
N VAL A 453 -3.96 -4.50 -13.14
CA VAL A 453 -2.69 -3.77 -13.31
C VAL A 453 -1.51 -4.63 -12.88
N THR A 454 -1.65 -5.35 -11.76
CA THR A 454 -0.62 -6.26 -11.23
C THR A 454 -0.27 -7.33 -12.26
N ALA A 455 -1.27 -8.02 -12.83
CA ALA A 455 -1.07 -9.05 -13.84
C ALA A 455 -0.52 -8.50 -15.16
N SER A 456 -0.97 -7.31 -15.57
CA SER A 456 -0.47 -6.62 -16.76
C SER A 456 1.02 -6.29 -16.64
N LEU A 457 1.47 -5.77 -15.49
CA LEU A 457 2.89 -5.54 -15.23
C LEU A 457 3.69 -6.86 -15.19
N ALA A 458 3.16 -7.90 -14.54
CA ALA A 458 3.81 -9.20 -14.46
C ALA A 458 4.04 -9.83 -15.85
N ASN A 459 3.07 -9.70 -16.76
CA ASN A 459 3.17 -10.14 -18.14
C ASN A 459 4.14 -9.27 -18.95
N LEU A 460 4.14 -7.96 -18.73
CA LEU A 460 5.03 -7.04 -19.44
C LEU A 460 6.50 -7.30 -19.09
N LEU A 461 6.83 -7.40 -17.80
CA LEU A 461 8.20 -7.68 -17.32
C LEU A 461 8.68 -9.09 -17.73
N LYS A 462 7.74 -10.00 -17.98
CA LYS A 462 8.03 -11.29 -18.59
C LYS A 462 8.42 -11.15 -20.08
N LEU A 463 7.74 -10.28 -20.84
CA LEU A 463 8.09 -9.98 -22.24
C LEU A 463 9.40 -9.19 -22.36
N PHE A 464 9.71 -8.35 -21.37
CA PHE A 464 10.88 -7.48 -21.34
C PHE A 464 11.74 -7.74 -20.09
N PRO A 465 12.44 -8.89 -20.01
CA PRO A 465 13.15 -9.31 -18.81
C PRO A 465 14.30 -8.37 -18.40
N ASN A 466 14.85 -7.58 -19.33
CA ASN A 466 15.85 -6.55 -19.03
C ASN A 466 15.28 -5.40 -18.16
N LEU A 467 13.97 -5.18 -18.20
CA LEU A 467 13.27 -4.18 -17.38
C LEU A 467 12.94 -4.71 -15.98
N ASP A 468 13.04 -6.03 -15.77
CA ASP A 468 12.74 -6.72 -14.53
C ASP A 468 13.97 -6.78 -13.60
N ASN A 469 14.48 -5.62 -13.19
CA ASN A 469 15.67 -5.51 -12.33
C ASN A 469 15.39 -4.75 -11.02
N ASP A 470 15.99 -5.17 -9.91
CA ASP A 470 15.67 -4.66 -8.57
C ASP A 470 15.99 -3.15 -8.39
N GLU A 471 16.86 -2.58 -9.22
CA GLU A 471 17.18 -1.16 -9.18
C GLU A 471 16.04 -0.34 -9.81
N PHE A 472 15.74 -0.53 -11.10
CA PHE A 472 14.87 0.37 -11.87
C PHE A 472 13.43 -0.15 -12.08
N ARG A 473 13.08 -1.38 -11.66
CA ARG A 473 11.75 -1.96 -11.94
C ARG A 473 10.59 -1.07 -11.49
N VAL A 474 10.69 -0.43 -10.34
CA VAL A 474 9.63 0.42 -9.78
C VAL A 474 9.39 1.67 -10.63
N PRO A 475 10.39 2.57 -10.88
CA PRO A 475 10.15 3.74 -11.73
C PRO A 475 9.80 3.34 -13.16
N ILE A 476 10.36 2.26 -13.71
CA ILE A 476 10.00 1.73 -15.03
C ILE A 476 8.51 1.37 -15.08
N SER A 477 8.00 0.66 -14.08
CA SER A 477 6.58 0.27 -14.02
C SER A 477 5.67 1.49 -13.97
N MET A 478 6.05 2.52 -13.21
CA MET A 478 5.29 3.76 -13.10
C MET A 478 5.23 4.53 -14.42
N VAL A 479 6.36 4.75 -15.10
CA VAL A 479 6.38 5.53 -16.35
C VAL A 479 5.71 4.81 -17.51
N ILE A 480 5.83 3.47 -17.58
CA ILE A 480 5.16 2.67 -18.60
C ILE A 480 3.65 2.83 -18.44
N LEU A 481 3.12 2.65 -17.24
CA LEU A 481 1.69 2.79 -16.98
C LEU A 481 1.22 4.22 -17.32
N ALA A 482 1.92 5.23 -16.83
CA ALA A 482 1.53 6.63 -17.06
C ALA A 482 1.56 7.03 -18.55
N ALA A 483 2.62 6.68 -19.29
CA ALA A 483 2.75 7.05 -20.70
C ALA A 483 1.83 6.23 -21.63
N SER A 484 1.46 5.01 -21.24
CA SER A 484 0.61 4.12 -22.06
C SER A 484 -0.90 4.30 -21.83
N SER A 485 -1.30 4.85 -20.68
CA SER A 485 -2.70 5.01 -20.31
C SER A 485 -3.48 6.00 -21.18
N GLN A 486 -4.78 5.76 -21.30
CA GLN A 486 -5.72 6.50 -22.15
C GLN A 486 -6.78 7.22 -21.32
N LEU A 487 -6.92 8.52 -21.56
CA LEU A 487 -8.03 9.31 -21.03
C LEU A 487 -9.30 9.09 -21.87
N PRO A 488 -10.49 9.45 -21.36
CA PRO A 488 -11.73 9.41 -22.13
C PRO A 488 -11.60 10.10 -23.49
N LYS A 489 -12.35 9.62 -24.49
CA LYS A 489 -12.41 10.29 -25.80
C LYS A 489 -12.89 11.75 -25.61
N ASN A 490 -12.28 12.69 -26.33
CA ASN A 490 -12.56 14.13 -26.24
C ASN A 490 -12.30 14.75 -24.85
N TYR A 491 -11.48 14.11 -24.01
CA TYR A 491 -11.10 14.66 -22.72
C TYR A 491 -10.33 15.98 -22.91
N ASN A 492 -10.71 17.01 -22.15
CA ASN A 492 -10.05 18.30 -22.19
C ASN A 492 -8.73 18.28 -21.41
N LEU A 493 -7.60 18.28 -22.12
CA LEU A 493 -6.26 18.24 -21.52
C LEU A 493 -5.93 19.45 -20.63
N SER A 494 -6.73 20.54 -20.65
CA SER A 494 -6.56 21.65 -19.70
C SER A 494 -6.98 21.28 -18.26
N ASN A 495 -7.69 20.18 -18.07
CA ASN A 495 -8.10 19.69 -16.75
C ASN A 495 -6.99 18.91 -16.02
N LEU A 496 -5.87 18.66 -16.69
CA LEU A 496 -4.71 18.01 -16.08
C LEU A 496 -4.02 18.96 -15.10
N ASN A 497 -3.54 18.40 -14.00
CA ASN A 497 -2.71 19.11 -13.04
C ASN A 497 -1.35 19.49 -13.64
N SER A 498 -0.58 20.29 -12.91
CA SER A 498 0.74 20.74 -13.37
C SER A 498 1.75 19.60 -13.57
N ASN A 499 1.54 18.45 -12.92
CA ASN A 499 2.29 17.20 -13.10
C ASN A 499 1.80 16.36 -14.30
N GLY A 500 0.74 16.79 -14.99
CA GLY A 500 0.14 16.12 -16.15
C GLY A 500 -0.89 15.02 -15.86
N PHE A 501 -1.26 14.79 -14.60
CA PHE A 501 -2.25 13.79 -14.21
C PHE A 501 -3.61 14.41 -13.94
N ASP A 502 -4.68 13.65 -14.19
CA ASP A 502 -6.04 14.01 -13.78
C ASP A 502 -6.32 13.49 -12.35
N HIS A 503 -7.07 14.25 -11.56
CA HIS A 503 -7.41 13.86 -10.18
C HIS A 503 -8.28 12.59 -10.09
N THR A 504 -9.11 12.31 -11.11
CA THR A 504 -10.06 11.19 -11.13
C THR A 504 -9.46 9.95 -11.80
N TYR A 505 -8.83 10.13 -12.95
CA TYR A 505 -8.35 9.07 -13.83
C TYR A 505 -6.85 8.79 -13.68
N GLY A 506 -6.10 9.63 -12.95
CA GLY A 506 -4.65 9.61 -13.00
C GLY A 506 -4.16 9.87 -14.42
N ALA A 507 -3.35 8.96 -14.96
CA ALA A 507 -2.93 8.99 -16.36
C ALA A 507 -3.99 8.43 -17.34
N GLY A 508 -5.03 7.76 -16.82
CA GLY A 508 -6.08 7.11 -17.59
C GLY A 508 -6.13 5.59 -17.44
N LEU A 509 -7.00 4.98 -18.25
CA LEU A 509 -7.18 3.53 -18.35
C LEU A 509 -5.96 2.87 -18.99
N ILE A 510 -5.45 1.79 -18.39
CA ILE A 510 -4.30 1.06 -18.92
C ILE A 510 -4.56 0.50 -20.33
N ASP A 511 -3.53 0.49 -21.19
CA ASP A 511 -3.57 -0.13 -22.53
C ASP A 511 -2.31 -0.98 -22.73
N PHE A 512 -2.47 -2.31 -22.79
CA PHE A 512 -1.37 -3.27 -22.81
C PHE A 512 -0.51 -3.18 -24.07
N GLU A 513 -1.09 -2.93 -25.25
CA GLU A 513 -0.29 -2.72 -26.46
C GLU A 513 0.56 -1.45 -26.35
N LYS A 514 0.01 -0.39 -25.77
CA LYS A 514 0.78 0.84 -25.50
C LYS A 514 1.80 0.65 -24.37
N MET A 515 1.56 -0.22 -23.39
CA MET A 515 2.57 -0.59 -22.40
C MET A 515 3.76 -1.28 -23.06
N VAL A 516 3.53 -2.14 -24.05
CA VAL A 516 4.58 -2.80 -24.84
C VAL A 516 5.35 -1.80 -25.70
N GLU A 517 4.68 -0.81 -26.28
CA GLU A 517 5.33 0.29 -26.98
C GLU A 517 6.21 1.11 -26.03
N ALA A 518 5.67 1.52 -24.88
CA ALA A 518 6.41 2.25 -23.86
C ALA A 518 7.62 1.45 -23.36
N ALA A 519 7.48 0.14 -23.14
CA ALA A 519 8.57 -0.72 -22.70
C ALA A 519 9.79 -0.70 -23.65
N LYS A 520 9.56 -0.56 -24.96
CA LYS A 520 10.65 -0.46 -25.96
C LYS A 520 11.40 0.87 -25.91
N ASN A 521 10.76 1.92 -25.39
CA ASN A 521 11.29 3.28 -25.35
C ASN A 521 11.84 3.67 -23.97
N VAL A 522 11.87 2.73 -23.01
CA VAL A 522 12.35 2.99 -21.65
C VAL A 522 13.83 3.36 -21.66
N GLN A 523 14.15 4.44 -20.95
CA GLN A 523 15.52 4.78 -20.58
C GLN A 523 15.58 5.05 -19.08
N THR A 524 16.68 4.67 -18.44
CA THR A 524 16.89 4.81 -16.99
C THR A 524 17.97 5.84 -16.71
N PHE A 525 17.84 6.56 -15.60
CA PHE A 525 18.81 7.58 -15.19
C PHE A 525 19.04 7.56 -13.68
N SER A 526 20.15 8.17 -13.25
CA SER A 526 20.44 8.41 -11.84
C SER A 526 20.78 9.88 -11.61
N ILE A 527 20.35 10.41 -10.48
CA ILE A 527 20.56 11.80 -10.09
C ILE A 527 21.61 11.82 -8.99
N SER A 528 22.52 12.78 -9.08
CA SER A 528 23.51 13.04 -8.04
C SER A 528 23.34 14.46 -7.50
N GLU A 529 23.78 14.68 -6.28
CA GLU A 529 23.71 15.97 -5.55
C GLU A 529 24.27 17.15 -6.37
N LYS A 530 25.22 16.91 -7.28
CA LYS A 530 25.96 17.96 -8.04
C LYS A 530 25.27 18.45 -9.33
N ASN A 531 24.04 18.00 -9.61
CA ASN A 531 23.36 18.25 -10.88
C ASN A 531 22.27 19.35 -10.82
N VAL A 532 22.22 20.14 -9.75
CA VAL A 532 21.27 21.24 -9.60
C VAL A 532 21.38 22.26 -10.75
N ASN A 533 20.24 22.65 -11.31
CA ASN A 533 20.07 23.56 -12.45
C ASN A 533 20.62 23.08 -13.80
N LYS A 534 20.93 21.78 -13.94
CA LYS A 534 21.44 21.18 -15.18
C LYS A 534 20.40 20.35 -15.91
N ASP A 535 20.53 20.29 -17.23
CA ASP A 535 19.84 19.28 -18.03
C ASP A 535 20.43 17.91 -17.66
N LEU A 536 19.58 17.03 -17.16
CA LEU A 536 19.98 15.68 -16.78
C LEU A 536 20.06 14.77 -17.99
N PHE A 537 19.14 14.96 -18.93
CA PHE A 537 18.84 13.95 -19.93
C PHE A 537 18.03 14.53 -21.09
N ASN A 538 18.31 14.06 -22.31
CA ASN A 538 17.59 14.42 -23.53
C ASN A 538 17.30 13.18 -24.38
N ILE A 539 16.05 13.03 -24.85
CA ILE A 539 15.69 12.12 -25.95
C ILE A 539 15.53 12.96 -27.20
N ASN A 540 16.48 12.86 -28.13
CA ASN A 540 16.50 13.67 -29.35
C ASN A 540 15.87 12.94 -30.54
N ASN A 541 15.62 13.70 -31.61
CA ASN A 541 15.30 13.21 -32.95
C ASN A 541 14.00 12.37 -33.05
N ILE A 542 12.96 12.76 -32.31
CA ILE A 542 11.64 12.13 -32.41
C ILE A 542 10.88 12.80 -33.56
N TRP A 543 10.73 12.11 -34.69
CA TRP A 543 9.91 12.61 -35.79
C TRP A 543 8.42 12.37 -35.55
N LEU A 544 7.63 13.45 -35.56
CA LEU A 544 6.18 13.42 -35.34
C LEU A 544 5.44 14.11 -36.49
N ASN A 545 4.31 13.53 -36.88
CA ASN A 545 3.43 14.10 -37.89
C ASN A 545 2.33 14.95 -37.25
N LYS A 546 1.72 15.84 -38.04
CA LYS A 546 0.50 16.55 -37.60
C LYS A 546 -0.56 15.53 -37.19
N ASN A 547 -1.26 15.82 -36.10
CA ASN A 547 -2.27 14.99 -35.45
C ASN A 547 -1.77 13.78 -34.66
N ASP A 548 -0.47 13.45 -34.70
CA ASP A 548 0.08 12.47 -33.76
C ASP A 548 -0.17 12.93 -32.31
N GLU A 549 -0.36 11.99 -31.40
CA GLU A 549 -0.42 12.25 -29.96
C GLU A 549 0.79 11.60 -29.29
N ILE A 550 1.64 12.41 -28.67
CA ILE A 550 2.78 11.93 -27.88
C ILE A 550 2.45 11.99 -26.39
N ASN A 551 2.70 10.88 -25.70
CA ASN A 551 2.64 10.79 -24.24
C ASN A 551 4.03 10.49 -23.72
N VAL A 552 4.52 11.27 -22.77
CA VAL A 552 5.85 11.10 -22.18
C VAL A 552 5.69 11.07 -20.67
N SER A 553 6.33 10.13 -19.99
CA SER A 553 6.33 10.10 -18.52
C SER A 553 7.72 9.89 -17.96
N ILE A 554 8.01 10.58 -16.86
CA ILE A 554 9.20 10.40 -16.02
C ILE A 554 8.76 10.01 -14.62
N ALA A 555 9.53 9.15 -13.96
CA ALA A 555 9.34 8.79 -12.56
C ALA A 555 10.69 8.58 -11.88
N TRP A 556 10.79 8.97 -10.62
CA TRP A 556 11.96 8.72 -9.79
C TRP A 556 11.54 8.26 -8.40
N LEU A 557 12.45 7.61 -7.67
CA LEU A 557 12.10 7.01 -6.39
C LEU A 557 12.41 7.93 -5.22
N PHE A 558 11.46 8.01 -4.29
CA PHE A 558 11.66 8.59 -2.96
C PHE A 558 12.68 7.78 -2.18
N ASN A 559 13.65 8.45 -1.55
CA ASN A 559 14.58 7.80 -0.64
C ASN A 559 13.97 7.66 0.76
N ALA A 560 13.51 6.46 1.11
CA ALA A 560 12.98 6.12 2.43
C ALA A 560 14.08 5.92 3.50
N GLY A 561 14.99 6.89 3.60
CA GLY A 561 16.05 6.96 4.60
C GLY A 561 17.26 6.07 4.33
N ILE A 562 17.40 5.48 3.14
CA ILE A 562 18.51 4.57 2.82
C ILE A 562 19.81 5.36 2.66
N LEU A 563 20.85 4.85 3.33
CA LEU A 563 22.19 5.41 3.33
C LEU A 563 23.11 4.66 2.36
N LYS A 564 24.00 5.40 1.69
CA LYS A 564 25.01 4.84 0.79
C LYS A 564 26.10 4.08 1.56
N ARG A 565 26.49 4.60 2.72
CA ARG A 565 27.47 4.01 3.62
C ARG A 565 26.86 3.88 5.00
N SER A 566 27.35 2.92 5.77
CA SER A 566 26.91 2.78 7.13
C SER A 566 27.31 4.00 7.96
N GLU A 567 26.36 4.57 8.71
CA GLU A 567 26.59 5.56 9.77
C GLU A 567 26.62 4.81 11.11
N PRO A 568 27.80 4.44 11.64
CA PRO A 568 27.89 3.76 12.94
C PRO A 568 27.49 4.72 14.07
N GLU A 569 26.96 4.16 15.16
CA GLU A 569 26.60 4.92 16.37
C GLU A 569 27.83 5.63 16.98
N PHE A 570 28.98 4.95 16.96
CA PHE A 570 30.24 5.39 17.52
C PHE A 570 31.38 5.14 16.53
N THR A 571 32.41 5.98 16.58
CA THR A 571 33.68 5.71 15.87
C THR A 571 34.53 4.70 16.64
N ASP A 572 35.55 4.12 15.99
CA ASP A 572 36.51 3.25 16.67
C ASP A 572 37.21 3.98 17.84
N GLU A 573 37.46 5.28 17.70
CA GLU A 573 37.99 6.13 18.76
C GLU A 573 37.02 6.28 19.96
N ASP A 574 35.73 6.46 19.66
CA ASP A 574 34.68 6.51 20.70
C ASP A 574 34.62 5.17 21.45
N ILE A 575 34.75 4.04 20.74
CA ILE A 575 34.76 2.68 21.33
C ILE A 575 36.02 2.46 22.19
N ASN A 576 37.21 2.78 21.67
CA ASN A 576 38.46 2.63 22.40
C ASN A 576 38.46 3.48 23.68
N PHE A 577 37.97 4.72 23.59
CA PHE A 577 37.83 5.58 24.76
C PHE A 577 36.90 4.95 25.82
N LEU A 578 35.75 4.39 25.43
CA LEU A 578 34.83 3.73 26.36
C LEU A 578 35.43 2.48 27.02
N LEU A 579 36.35 1.79 26.34
CA LEU A 579 37.06 0.62 26.88
C LEU A 579 38.14 1.05 27.88
N ASP A 580 38.87 2.12 27.59
CA ASP A 580 39.93 2.66 28.43
C ASP A 580 39.39 3.38 29.67
N SER A 581 38.29 4.14 29.52
CA SER A 581 37.65 4.86 30.62
C SER A 581 37.09 3.94 31.71
N LYS A 582 36.84 2.66 31.39
CA LYS A 582 36.45 1.64 32.37
C LYS A 582 37.61 1.14 33.25
N LYS A 583 38.86 1.42 32.86
CA LYS A 583 40.08 0.96 33.55
C LYS A 583 40.77 2.05 34.38
N SER A 584 40.41 3.33 34.24
CA SER A 584 41.07 4.45 34.93
C SER A 584 40.19 5.09 36.01
N THR A 585 40.80 5.68 37.04
CA THR A 585 40.14 6.60 37.98
C THR A 585 39.56 7.82 37.23
N LYS A 586 38.26 8.10 37.44
CA LYS A 586 37.52 9.16 36.73
C LYS A 586 38.11 10.54 37.01
N SER A 587 38.34 11.31 35.96
CA SER A 587 38.67 12.74 36.00
C SER A 587 37.54 13.55 35.35
N ASP A 588 37.41 14.85 35.67
CA ASP A 588 36.39 15.74 35.11
C ASP A 588 36.39 15.78 33.56
N SER A 589 37.55 15.60 32.93
CA SER A 589 37.66 15.51 31.46
C SER A 589 37.03 14.23 30.89
N THR A 590 37.12 13.13 31.64
CA THR A 590 36.56 11.83 31.27
C THR A 590 35.04 11.87 31.38
N ASP A 591 34.50 12.48 32.44
CA ASP A 591 33.04 12.60 32.63
C ASP A 591 32.38 13.48 31.54
N LYS A 592 33.00 14.61 31.15
CA LYS A 592 32.52 15.43 30.03
C LYS A 592 32.49 14.68 28.70
N LYS A 593 33.50 13.84 28.44
CA LYS A 593 33.54 13.05 27.19
C LYS A 593 32.51 11.91 27.21
N ILE A 594 32.25 11.30 28.36
CA ILE A 594 31.15 10.32 28.54
C ILE A 594 29.79 10.99 28.27
N GLU A 595 29.56 12.18 28.82
CA GLU A 595 28.31 12.94 28.58
C GLU A 595 28.11 13.22 27.09
N LEU A 596 29.17 13.64 26.38
CA LEU A 596 29.12 13.87 24.93
C LEU A 596 28.77 12.58 24.16
N LEU A 597 29.31 11.43 24.57
CA LEU A 597 29.02 10.14 23.96
C LEU A 597 27.56 9.71 24.17
N GLU A 598 27.01 9.94 25.37
CA GLU A 598 25.59 9.68 25.63
C GLU A 598 24.67 10.58 24.80
N LEU A 599 25.04 11.85 24.60
CA LEU A 599 24.33 12.76 23.70
C LEU A 599 24.40 12.29 22.24
N LYS A 600 25.57 11.85 21.76
CA LYS A 600 25.74 11.25 20.42
C LYS A 600 24.83 10.04 20.24
N LYS A 601 24.83 9.11 21.21
CA LYS A 601 23.98 7.91 21.23
C LYS A 601 22.49 8.27 21.20
N LYS A 602 22.05 9.21 22.04
CA LYS A 602 20.65 9.69 22.06
C LYS A 602 20.25 10.26 20.68
N LYS A 603 21.12 11.06 20.07
CA LYS A 603 20.91 11.61 18.72
C LYS A 603 20.87 10.50 17.67
N TRP A 604 21.76 9.52 17.72
CA TRP A 604 21.79 8.43 16.75
C TRP A 604 20.50 7.61 16.80
N ARG A 605 20.07 7.18 18.00
CA ARG A 605 18.84 6.39 18.20
C ARG A 605 17.56 7.09 17.74
N SER A 606 17.48 8.41 17.89
CA SER A 606 16.33 9.18 17.42
C SER A 606 16.32 9.40 15.90
N THR A 607 17.48 9.26 15.25
CA THR A 607 17.65 9.54 13.83
C THR A 607 17.79 8.30 12.95
N HIS A 608 18.16 7.15 13.52
CA HIS A 608 18.45 5.91 12.79
C HIS A 608 17.47 4.80 13.20
N ILE A 609 17.05 4.02 12.19
CA ILE A 609 16.43 2.70 12.38
C ILE A 609 17.53 1.65 12.55
N ASP A 610 18.54 1.74 11.70
CA ASP A 610 19.77 0.95 11.77
C ASP A 610 20.93 1.76 11.17
N ASN A 611 22.12 1.16 11.17
CA ASN A 611 23.34 1.80 10.68
C ASN A 611 23.32 2.10 9.17
N THR A 612 22.31 1.68 8.42
CA THR A 612 22.12 1.92 6.98
C THR A 612 20.82 2.66 6.65
N ARG A 613 20.02 3.02 7.66
CA ARG A 613 18.69 3.59 7.45
C ARG A 613 18.29 4.60 8.52
N LEU A 614 17.81 5.76 8.08
CA LEU A 614 17.24 6.81 8.91
C LEU A 614 15.75 6.60 9.24
N THR A 615 15.27 7.23 10.30
CA THR A 615 13.83 7.37 10.58
C THR A 615 13.16 8.33 9.56
N GLN A 616 11.83 8.30 9.45
CA GLN A 616 11.08 9.20 8.56
C GLN A 616 11.41 10.68 8.88
N SER A 617 11.32 11.07 10.15
CA SER A 617 11.57 12.45 10.59
C SER A 617 13.02 12.88 10.32
N ALA A 618 14.00 12.00 10.56
CA ALA A 618 15.40 12.33 10.28
C ALA A 618 15.70 12.42 8.78
N THR A 619 15.04 11.58 7.97
CA THR A 619 15.14 11.62 6.51
C THR A 619 14.64 12.97 6.00
N LEU A 620 13.41 13.35 6.33
CA LEU A 620 12.82 14.63 5.91
C LEU A 620 13.64 15.82 6.40
N LYS A 621 14.12 15.79 7.65
CA LYS A 621 14.98 16.84 8.18
C LYS A 621 16.30 16.98 7.40
N LYS A 622 16.97 15.88 7.04
CA LYS A 622 18.18 15.93 6.18
C LYS A 622 17.85 16.41 4.75
N GLN A 623 16.59 16.30 4.32
CA GLN A 623 16.09 16.78 3.03
C GLN A 623 15.49 18.20 3.08
N ASN A 624 15.68 18.94 4.18
CA ASN A 624 15.07 20.25 4.41
C ASN A 624 13.54 20.24 4.25
N ASP A 625 12.89 19.19 4.76
CA ASP A 625 11.45 18.93 4.70
C ASP A 625 10.86 18.82 3.28
N ASN A 626 11.72 18.67 2.28
CA ASN A 626 11.32 18.36 0.91
C ASN A 626 11.33 16.85 0.68
N TRP A 627 10.32 16.36 -0.02
CA TRP A 627 10.16 14.92 -0.24
C TRP A 627 10.94 14.44 -1.47
N PHE A 628 10.98 15.25 -2.53
CA PHE A 628 11.50 14.84 -3.82
C PHE A 628 12.48 15.87 -4.37
N SER A 629 13.50 15.39 -5.08
CA SER A 629 14.26 16.24 -6.01
C SER A 629 13.30 16.79 -7.06
N ASP A 630 13.44 18.07 -7.41
CA ASP A 630 12.55 18.74 -8.37
C ASP A 630 13.05 18.52 -9.79
N LEU A 631 12.32 17.69 -10.55
CA LEU A 631 12.58 17.38 -11.94
C LEU A 631 11.41 17.86 -12.78
N ASP A 632 11.74 18.63 -13.81
CA ASP A 632 10.77 19.12 -14.77
C ASP A 632 11.03 18.51 -16.14
N MET A 633 9.94 18.23 -16.85
CA MET A 633 9.96 17.69 -18.20
C MET A 633 9.50 18.72 -19.24
N TYR A 634 10.24 18.81 -20.34
CA TYR A 634 9.99 19.71 -21.47
C TYR A 634 9.89 18.90 -22.76
N LEU A 635 8.84 19.16 -23.55
CA LEU A 635 8.75 18.75 -24.94
C LEU A 635 9.09 19.96 -25.81
N GLU A 636 10.07 19.79 -26.69
CA GLU A 636 10.59 20.87 -27.53
C GLU A 636 10.59 20.47 -29.00
N LYS A 637 10.34 21.43 -29.89
CA LYS A 637 10.38 21.26 -31.35
C LYS A 637 11.60 21.99 -31.93
N TRP A 638 12.25 21.39 -32.91
CA TRP A 638 13.32 22.04 -33.65
C TRP A 638 12.73 23.03 -34.68
N GLU A 639 13.02 24.32 -34.51
CA GLU A 639 12.57 25.40 -35.39
C GLU A 639 13.65 26.47 -35.53
N ASN A 640 13.91 26.89 -36.78
CA ASN A 640 14.84 27.99 -37.10
C ASN A 640 16.22 27.86 -36.42
N GLY A 641 16.79 26.66 -36.42
CA GLY A 641 18.11 26.40 -35.83
C GLY A 641 18.14 26.33 -34.30
N SER A 642 16.99 26.29 -33.62
CA SER A 642 16.91 26.22 -32.17
C SER A 642 15.77 25.32 -31.68
N TRP A 643 15.90 24.82 -30.45
CA TRP A 643 14.82 24.08 -29.78
C TRP A 643 13.85 25.07 -29.12
N LYS A 644 12.55 24.91 -29.40
CA LYS A 644 11.47 25.72 -28.83
C LYS A 644 10.54 24.87 -27.97
N GLU A 645 10.28 25.31 -26.74
CA GLU A 645 9.30 24.67 -25.85
C GLU A 645 7.90 24.69 -26.49
N VAL A 646 7.29 23.51 -26.59
CA VAL A 646 5.89 23.37 -27.03
C VAL A 646 4.97 22.92 -25.89
N LYS A 647 5.52 22.23 -24.89
CA LYS A 647 4.79 21.77 -23.70
C LYS A 647 5.78 21.49 -22.57
N LYS A 648 5.34 21.64 -21.32
CA LYS A 648 6.08 21.23 -20.13
C LYS A 648 5.16 20.63 -19.07
N SER A 649 5.74 19.84 -18.18
CA SER A 649 5.22 19.46 -16.88
C SER A 649 6.16 20.03 -15.83
N VAL A 650 5.60 20.70 -14.82
CA VAL A 650 6.38 21.35 -13.75
C VAL A 650 5.67 21.15 -12.40
N ALA A 651 6.23 20.31 -11.54
CA ALA A 651 5.63 19.99 -10.25
C ALA A 651 6.67 19.61 -9.18
N THR A 652 6.66 20.36 -8.07
CA THR A 652 7.69 20.26 -7.01
C THR A 652 7.39 19.26 -5.89
N LYS A 653 6.19 18.66 -5.88
CA LYS A 653 5.70 17.75 -4.81
C LYS A 653 5.22 16.41 -5.36
N THR A 654 5.89 15.92 -6.38
CA THR A 654 5.63 14.63 -7.02
C THR A 654 6.95 13.94 -7.32
N ASN A 655 6.89 12.64 -7.53
CA ASN A 655 7.99 11.84 -8.04
C ASN A 655 7.67 11.23 -9.42
N VAL A 656 6.60 11.71 -10.06
CA VAL A 656 6.17 11.32 -11.41
C VAL A 656 5.59 12.53 -12.13
N GLU A 657 5.95 12.68 -13.40
CA GLU A 657 5.37 13.66 -14.31
C GLU A 657 4.92 13.02 -15.63
N LEU A 658 4.00 13.71 -16.30
CA LEU A 658 3.40 13.26 -17.55
C LEU A 658 3.18 14.46 -18.50
N ILE A 659 3.53 14.29 -19.76
CA ILE A 659 3.09 15.18 -20.83
C ILE A 659 2.21 14.37 -21.76
N LYS A 660 0.99 14.85 -22.01
CA LYS A 660 0.13 14.42 -23.11
C LYS A 660 -0.01 15.59 -24.08
N PHE A 661 0.37 15.41 -25.34
CA PHE A 661 0.39 16.50 -26.31
C PHE A 661 -0.01 16.02 -27.71
N LYS A 662 -0.94 16.76 -28.35
CA LYS A 662 -1.34 16.53 -29.74
C LYS A 662 -0.56 17.46 -30.66
N ILE A 663 0.07 16.89 -31.67
CA ILE A 663 0.98 17.56 -32.57
C ILE A 663 0.21 18.44 -33.56
N THR A 664 0.52 19.73 -33.56
CA THR A 664 -0.10 20.74 -34.43
C THR A 664 0.66 20.94 -35.74
N GLN A 665 1.98 20.72 -35.73
CA GLN A 665 2.87 20.89 -36.87
C GLN A 665 3.84 19.71 -36.94
N PRO A 666 4.06 19.11 -38.12
CA PRO A 666 5.03 18.03 -38.25
C PRO A 666 6.45 18.54 -38.01
N GLY A 667 7.35 17.65 -37.58
CA GLY A 667 8.76 17.98 -37.45
C GLY A 667 9.51 17.10 -36.47
N THR A 668 10.73 17.55 -36.14
CA THR A 668 11.60 16.88 -35.17
C THR A 668 11.39 17.46 -33.79
N TYR A 669 11.13 16.58 -32.83
CA TYR A 669 10.93 16.90 -31.42
C TYR A 669 12.03 16.27 -30.56
N ARG A 670 12.22 16.83 -29.37
CA ARG A 670 12.99 16.22 -28.29
C ARG A 670 12.27 16.33 -26.96
N ILE A 671 12.64 15.44 -26.05
CA ILE A 671 12.25 15.51 -24.64
C ILE A 671 13.49 15.91 -23.85
N ARG A 672 13.35 16.92 -22.99
CA ARG A 672 14.42 17.41 -22.10
C ARG A 672 13.97 17.30 -20.65
N ILE A 673 14.82 16.74 -19.79
CA ILE A 673 14.61 16.68 -18.35
C ILE A 673 15.62 17.59 -17.67
N ARG A 674 15.13 18.49 -16.82
CA ARG A 674 15.98 19.40 -16.05
C ARG A 674 15.77 19.21 -14.56
N GLN A 675 16.87 19.20 -13.81
CA GLN A 675 16.83 19.21 -12.35
C GLN A 675 16.92 20.64 -11.84
N TYR A 676 15.94 21.06 -11.05
CA TYR A 676 15.91 22.39 -10.43
C TYR A 676 16.37 22.37 -8.97
N SER A 677 16.11 21.27 -8.26
CA SER A 677 16.60 21.08 -6.90
C SER A 677 16.91 19.61 -6.61
N SER A 678 17.63 19.36 -5.52
CA SER A 678 17.92 18.01 -5.05
C SER A 678 17.59 17.89 -3.58
N VAL A 679 17.03 16.74 -3.20
CA VAL A 679 16.88 16.33 -1.80
C VAL A 679 17.97 15.36 -1.36
N LEU A 680 18.98 15.14 -2.21
CA LEU A 680 20.11 14.29 -1.88
C LEU A 680 21.02 14.99 -0.88
N PHE A 681 21.60 14.20 0.03
CA PHE A 681 22.60 14.63 1.00
C PHE A 681 23.83 13.72 0.89
N GLU A 682 24.96 14.12 1.46
CA GLU A 682 26.27 13.47 1.24
C GLU A 682 26.26 11.92 1.33
N ASN A 683 25.52 11.36 2.30
CA ASN A 683 25.40 9.93 2.51
C ASN A 683 24.06 9.31 2.06
N SER A 684 23.23 10.03 1.31
CA SER A 684 22.03 9.45 0.71
C SER A 684 22.41 8.57 -0.48
N VAL A 685 21.63 7.53 -0.74
CA VAL A 685 21.67 6.87 -2.06
C VAL A 685 21.23 7.87 -3.14
N LYS A 686 21.71 7.69 -4.37
CA LYS A 686 21.27 8.48 -5.52
C LYS A 686 19.76 8.32 -5.73
N ASP A 687 19.08 9.33 -6.24
CA ASP A 687 17.75 9.09 -6.81
C ASP A 687 17.95 8.32 -8.13
N ILE A 688 17.07 7.37 -8.38
CA ILE A 688 17.02 6.64 -9.64
C ILE A 688 15.66 6.84 -10.26
N GLY A 689 15.63 6.91 -11.59
CA GLY A 689 14.42 7.12 -12.33
C GLY A 689 14.42 6.46 -13.69
N ALA A 690 13.26 6.55 -14.32
CA ALA A 690 13.03 6.08 -15.67
C ALA A 690 12.23 7.13 -16.44
N ILE A 691 12.33 7.06 -17.75
CA ILE A 691 11.54 7.83 -18.71
C ILE A 691 11.09 6.89 -19.82
N THR A 692 9.89 7.12 -20.33
CA THR A 692 9.45 6.52 -21.58
C THR A 692 8.45 7.41 -22.31
N TYR A 693 8.14 7.06 -23.55
CA TYR A 693 7.12 7.72 -24.34
C TYR A 693 6.34 6.72 -25.21
N THR A 694 5.13 7.11 -25.58
CA THR A 694 4.32 6.46 -26.62
C THR A 694 3.86 7.49 -27.64
N ILE A 695 3.62 7.03 -28.87
CA ILE A 695 3.11 7.82 -29.97
C ILE A 695 1.87 7.13 -30.52
N LYS A 696 0.75 7.83 -30.54
CA LYS A 696 -0.45 7.41 -31.25
C LYS A 696 -0.52 8.18 -32.55
N ARG A 697 -0.44 7.45 -33.67
CA ARG A 697 -0.45 8.05 -35.01
C ARG A 697 -1.86 8.58 -35.34
N GLY A 698 -1.90 9.80 -35.84
CA GLY A 698 -3.13 10.56 -36.14
C GLY A 698 -3.67 10.39 -37.54
#